data_AF-A0A8T2RX07-F1
#
_entry.id   AF-A0A8T2RX07-F1
#
_cell.length_a   1.000
_cell.length_b   1.000
_cell.length_c   1.000
_cell.angle_alpha   90.00
_cell.angle_beta   90.00
_cell.angle_gamma   90.00
#
_symmetry.space_group_name_H-M   'P 1'
#
loop_
_entity.id
_entity.type
_entity.pdbx_description
1 polymer ?
#
loop_
_entity_poly.entity_id
_entity_poly.type
_entity_poly.pdbx_seq_one_letter_code
_entity_poly.pdbx_strand_id
1 'polypeptide(L)'
;MDWSPQGLAPNGGCLLAVCTRDHRVKLYRAPHSEYQCEWIQVYDVSELLNGYHLKSGPRWKETQEGDSSPGFAVVGDTGTGNELALVRVENQSNCEGPTSKDLAMVPFGSSVSADTRLKSAMDPKDFLALTNVLSYVSVGWSPAFRLESFSNQSLKKTNLIVALLALGAKSGEISILKCTQPVNYSLEKATSSPDVSLVTIIKAHESWVSTLTWCKSGKTLKSETDSDTSKCEEILLATGSTDGSVKLWVGDVGNFTDVVANSDPFILLRKIVPEDHSPVTSIALINGFRLSGCIQVAIGKGSGSITVIEVSREEDAEKEVKKWDAHSHAVTGLIWAFNGHCLYSCSQDNNLYVWKCDEENLVTLPFPHDSSDKSKRSVFLADSVLDGYYGLCLSKGSLALATLRGVSAELLDQMYESRAVKAMAQVFWVGNQSFQTSSTPADEIRIGHFEAYIRNWESNLLEALHYLENINVKLALWDVRASLEHLACIKGKKYVNTVILRWISSLGLVYSDANDGKETISSMKTRHEGIVNASSRRLQIVFAILKGLFLTEGHDPLTIMDKLSFRKSYETFETFDYGWRSFALDIEHELRERLVHLSISLVLLVFKDGNASTVDGKYVDYSALMCMLQWITINSSKVSKQVLCDAHSLAQILRGVELESCTICAAKVSFMSTEMGICDGTHPHKLPRCSVTFKLCPPGSHWFCYCCARWASKQTPRIFFTCSSRHSLNNLDSSELIQDVEPACPYCGILMQRYFPDSFLRLSLV
;
A
#
# COMPACT_ATOMS: atom_id res chain seq x y z
N MET A 1 0.88 2.72 -16.06
CA MET A 1 0.70 3.45 -14.78
C MET A 1 0.77 2.42 -13.68
N ASP A 2 1.23 2.78 -12.49
CA ASP A 2 1.26 1.86 -11.35
C ASP A 2 1.21 2.60 -10.00
N TRP A 3 0.71 1.91 -8.97
CA TRP A 3 0.53 2.42 -7.62
C TRP A 3 1.68 1.99 -6.70
N SER A 4 2.23 2.95 -5.99
CA SER A 4 3.18 2.67 -4.93
C SER A 4 2.50 1.93 -3.77
N PRO A 5 3.28 1.22 -2.93
CA PRO A 5 2.81 0.82 -1.61
C PRO A 5 2.22 1.99 -0.81
N GLN A 6 1.22 1.70 0.01
CA GLN A 6 0.57 2.66 0.90
C GLN A 6 1.53 3.14 1.98
N GLY A 7 1.58 4.45 2.20
CA GLY A 7 2.48 5.12 3.14
C GLY A 7 3.58 5.96 2.47
N LEU A 8 3.81 5.83 1.16
CA LEU A 8 4.85 6.61 0.49
C LEU A 8 4.44 8.06 0.20
N ALA A 9 3.14 8.35 0.13
CA ALA A 9 2.68 9.72 -0.02
C ALA A 9 2.72 10.47 1.33
N PRO A 10 2.97 11.80 1.33
CA PRO A 10 2.99 12.62 2.56
C PRO A 10 1.69 12.59 3.38
N ASN A 11 0.57 12.20 2.78
CA ASN A 11 -0.72 12.03 3.45
C ASN A 11 -0.99 10.58 3.93
N GLY A 12 0.00 9.68 3.87
CA GLY A 12 -0.15 8.27 4.25
C GLY A 12 -0.71 7.36 3.15
N GLY A 13 -1.16 7.93 2.04
CA GLY A 13 -1.69 7.20 0.89
C GLY A 13 -0.60 6.60 -0.02
N CYS A 14 -1.01 6.23 -1.22
CA CYS A 14 -0.13 5.79 -2.30
C CYS A 14 0.28 6.97 -3.20
N LEU A 15 1.42 6.83 -3.86
CA LEU A 15 1.81 7.62 -5.02
C LEU A 15 1.39 6.88 -6.30
N LEU A 16 0.92 7.61 -7.29
CA LEU A 16 0.61 7.09 -8.62
C LEU A 16 1.73 7.49 -9.57
N ALA A 17 2.40 6.49 -10.17
CA ALA A 17 3.34 6.72 -11.26
C ALA A 17 2.61 6.63 -12.60
N VAL A 18 2.65 7.71 -13.38
CA VAL A 18 2.00 7.80 -14.69
C VAL A 18 3.06 7.95 -15.77
N CYS A 19 3.10 6.98 -16.68
CA CYS A 19 3.80 7.12 -17.96
C CYS A 19 2.85 7.80 -18.95
N THR A 20 3.21 9.00 -19.38
CA THR A 20 2.43 9.84 -20.30
C THR A 20 2.63 9.41 -21.75
N ARG A 21 1.79 9.93 -22.66
CA ARG A 21 1.92 9.68 -24.12
C ARG A 21 3.24 10.21 -24.68
N ASP A 22 3.82 11.22 -24.04
CA ASP A 22 5.11 11.81 -24.41
C ASP A 22 6.30 11.04 -23.81
N HIS A 23 6.07 9.80 -23.36
CA HIS A 23 7.08 8.92 -22.75
C HIS A 23 7.74 9.46 -21.48
N ARG A 24 7.10 10.44 -20.82
CA ARG A 24 7.55 10.99 -19.54
C ARG A 24 6.86 10.31 -18.38
N VAL A 25 7.58 10.15 -17.27
CA VAL A 25 7.09 9.57 -16.03
C VAL A 25 7.00 10.63 -14.94
N LYS A 26 5.82 10.76 -14.37
CA LYS A 26 5.49 11.71 -13.31
C LYS A 26 4.83 11.00 -12.15
N LEU A 27 5.09 11.49 -10.94
CA LEU A 27 4.45 11.01 -9.72
C LEU A 27 3.33 11.94 -9.31
N TYR A 28 2.21 11.36 -8.94
CA TYR A 28 1.03 12.04 -8.47
C TYR A 28 0.62 11.51 -7.10
N ARG A 29 -0.07 12.36 -6.32
CA ARG A 29 -0.77 11.94 -5.11
C ARG A 29 -2.24 12.35 -5.20
N ALA A 30 -3.06 11.72 -4.35
CA ALA A 30 -4.47 12.08 -4.23
C ALA A 30 -4.62 13.57 -3.84
N PRO A 31 -5.66 14.24 -4.34
CA PRO A 31 -5.91 15.66 -4.07
C PRO A 31 -5.98 15.97 -2.57
N HIS A 32 -5.61 17.22 -2.23
CA HIS A 32 -5.62 17.71 -0.86
C HIS A 32 -7.01 18.21 -0.41
N SER A 33 -7.81 18.70 -1.37
CA SER A 33 -9.11 19.34 -1.17
C SER A 33 -10.21 18.62 -1.94
N GLU A 34 -11.40 18.59 -1.34
CA GLU A 34 -12.64 18.01 -1.89
C GLU A 34 -13.15 18.73 -3.14
N TYR A 35 -12.75 20.00 -3.33
CA TYR A 35 -13.12 20.79 -4.50
C TYR A 35 -12.20 20.55 -5.71
N GLN A 36 -11.22 19.66 -5.57
CA GLN A 36 -10.29 19.31 -6.63
C GLN A 36 -10.33 17.80 -6.85
N CYS A 37 -10.88 17.38 -7.99
CA CYS A 37 -10.81 15.99 -8.44
C CYS A 37 -9.47 15.66 -9.11
N GLU A 38 -8.62 16.67 -9.32
CA GLU A 38 -7.36 16.52 -10.03
C GLU A 38 -6.26 15.95 -9.14
N TRP A 39 -5.64 14.88 -9.62
CA TRP A 39 -4.43 14.33 -9.01
C TRP A 39 -3.32 15.37 -9.04
N ILE A 40 -2.65 15.55 -7.90
CA ILE A 40 -1.62 16.59 -7.75
C ILE A 40 -0.27 15.99 -8.16
N GLN A 41 0.36 16.54 -9.19
CA GLN A 41 1.73 16.20 -9.56
C GLN A 41 2.66 16.60 -8.42
N VAL A 42 3.45 15.66 -7.92
CA VAL A 42 4.40 15.88 -6.80
C VAL A 42 5.86 15.73 -7.21
N TYR A 43 6.14 15.07 -8.33
CA TYR A 43 7.50 14.85 -8.79
C TYR A 43 7.56 14.56 -10.31
N ASP A 44 8.59 15.03 -10.99
CA ASP A 44 8.89 14.71 -12.39
C ASP A 44 10.13 13.82 -12.46
N VAL A 45 9.92 12.52 -12.69
CA VAL A 45 11.00 11.53 -12.65
C VAL A 45 11.85 11.61 -13.92
N SER A 46 11.23 11.90 -15.06
CA SER A 46 11.95 12.05 -16.33
C SER A 46 12.91 13.24 -16.32
N GLU A 47 12.53 14.34 -15.67
CA GLU A 47 13.43 15.50 -15.52
C GLU A 47 14.66 15.16 -14.67
N LEU A 48 14.45 14.44 -13.55
CA LEU A 48 15.53 13.94 -12.71
C LEU A 48 16.52 13.06 -13.51
N LEU A 49 16.00 12.09 -14.27
CA LEU A 49 16.83 11.15 -15.05
C LEU A 49 17.57 11.83 -16.21
N ASN A 50 16.92 12.78 -16.88
CA ASN A 50 17.59 13.61 -17.88
C ASN A 50 18.80 14.34 -17.28
N GLY A 51 18.66 14.88 -16.06
CA GLY A 51 19.78 15.47 -15.32
C GLY A 51 20.92 14.48 -15.04
N TYR A 52 20.63 13.22 -14.73
CA TYR A 52 21.66 12.18 -14.56
C TYR A 52 22.39 11.87 -15.86
N HIS A 53 21.67 11.63 -16.97
CA HIS A 53 22.27 11.31 -18.27
C HIS A 53 23.12 12.46 -18.83
N LEU A 54 22.74 13.72 -18.58
CA LEU A 54 23.54 14.87 -19.00
C LEU A 54 24.82 15.03 -18.16
N LYS A 55 24.78 14.66 -16.88
CA LYS A 55 25.94 14.75 -15.97
C LYS A 55 26.94 13.61 -16.14
N SER A 56 26.49 12.40 -16.45
CA SER A 56 27.35 11.22 -16.59
C SER A 56 28.07 11.11 -17.94
N GLY A 57 27.76 11.99 -18.90
CA GLY A 57 28.29 11.91 -20.27
C GLY A 57 27.67 10.74 -21.07
N PRO A 58 27.91 10.66 -22.39
CA PRO A 58 27.27 9.68 -23.25
C PRO A 58 27.76 8.25 -22.98
N ARG A 59 27.05 7.50 -22.11
CA ARG A 59 27.26 6.06 -21.88
C ARG A 59 26.93 5.18 -23.10
N TRP A 60 26.20 5.72 -24.09
CA TRP A 60 25.77 5.02 -25.30
C TRP A 60 26.82 4.95 -26.42
N LYS A 61 28.05 5.43 -26.17
CA LYS A 61 29.16 5.33 -27.15
C LYS A 61 29.93 4.01 -27.10
N GLU A 62 29.72 3.16 -26.10
CA GLU A 62 30.50 1.92 -25.93
C GLU A 62 30.01 0.73 -26.79
N THR A 63 29.00 0.88 -27.64
CA THR A 63 28.41 -0.26 -28.38
C THR A 63 28.83 -0.42 -29.84
N GLN A 64 29.78 0.35 -30.39
CA GLN A 64 30.29 0.11 -31.75
C GLN A 64 31.77 0.47 -31.94
N GLU A 65 32.68 -0.39 -31.49
CA GLU A 65 34.00 -0.49 -32.13
C GLU A 65 34.41 -1.97 -32.24
N GLY A 66 34.04 -2.54 -33.38
CA GLY A 66 34.51 -3.83 -33.86
C GLY A 66 34.67 -3.74 -35.37
N ASP A 67 35.53 -2.83 -35.84
CA ASP A 67 36.24 -3.04 -37.10
C ASP A 67 37.50 -2.17 -37.18
N SER A 68 38.61 -2.87 -37.36
CA SER A 68 39.97 -2.38 -37.48
C SER A 68 40.22 -1.63 -38.78
N SER A 69 40.95 -0.51 -38.74
CA SER A 69 41.98 -0.14 -39.72
C SER A 69 42.89 1.00 -39.20
N PRO A 70 44.18 1.06 -39.60
CA PRO A 70 45.22 1.73 -38.84
C PRO A 70 45.57 3.15 -39.35
N GLY A 71 45.99 3.99 -38.40
CA GLY A 71 46.98 5.05 -38.61
C GLY A 71 46.47 6.38 -39.17
N PHE A 72 46.54 7.43 -38.35
CA PHE A 72 47.45 8.56 -38.59
C PHE A 72 47.56 9.39 -37.31
N ALA A 73 48.75 9.39 -36.72
CA ALA A 73 49.10 10.26 -35.60
C ALA A 73 49.26 11.70 -36.12
N VAL A 74 48.60 12.66 -35.48
CA VAL A 74 48.98 14.07 -35.53
C VAL A 74 49.28 14.51 -34.10
N VAL A 75 50.55 14.78 -33.87
CA VAL A 75 51.14 15.34 -32.65
C VAL A 75 50.97 16.86 -32.66
N GLY A 76 50.73 17.43 -31.48
CA GLY A 76 50.86 18.86 -31.16
C GLY A 76 49.59 19.38 -30.47
N ASP A 77 49.62 20.04 -29.31
CA ASP A 77 50.74 20.54 -28.52
C ASP A 77 50.24 20.79 -27.09
N THR A 78 51.11 20.61 -26.09
CA THR A 78 50.82 20.79 -24.67
C THR A 78 50.86 22.27 -24.29
N GLY A 79 49.78 22.80 -23.70
CA GLY A 79 49.72 24.15 -23.14
C GLY A 79 49.02 24.16 -21.78
N THR A 80 49.82 24.11 -20.71
CA THR A 80 49.44 24.29 -19.31
C THR A 80 48.95 25.71 -19.02
N GLY A 81 47.90 25.87 -18.21
CA GLY A 81 47.49 27.16 -17.68
C GLY A 81 46.32 27.08 -16.71
N ASN A 82 46.61 26.83 -15.43
CA ASN A 82 45.70 27.12 -14.33
C ASN A 82 45.50 28.63 -14.21
N GLU A 83 44.27 29.13 -14.30
CA GLU A 83 43.93 30.42 -13.70
C GLU A 83 42.49 30.44 -13.16
N LEU A 84 42.40 30.48 -11.83
CA LEU A 84 41.22 30.82 -11.06
C LEU A 84 40.94 32.31 -11.22
N ALA A 85 39.85 32.67 -11.91
CA ALA A 85 39.36 34.05 -11.95
C ALA A 85 38.02 34.18 -11.20
N LEU A 86 38.13 34.74 -10.01
CA LEU A 86 37.05 35.21 -9.15
C LEU A 86 36.60 36.59 -9.65
N VAL A 87 35.36 36.75 -10.14
CA VAL A 87 34.83 38.10 -10.47
C VAL A 87 33.42 38.31 -9.91
N ARG A 88 33.47 39.02 -8.77
CA ARG A 88 32.59 40.02 -8.16
C ARG A 88 31.36 40.49 -8.98
N VAL A 89 30.19 40.43 -8.33
CA VAL A 89 28.93 41.06 -8.73
C VAL A 89 28.96 42.55 -8.36
N GLU A 90 28.71 43.43 -9.33
CA GLU A 90 28.38 44.85 -9.08
C GLU A 90 26.95 45.13 -9.54
N ASN A 91 26.12 45.57 -8.59
CA ASN A 91 24.78 46.11 -8.83
C ASN A 91 24.89 47.62 -9.05
N GLN A 92 24.33 48.13 -10.15
CA GLN A 92 23.91 49.54 -10.21
C GLN A 92 22.54 49.69 -10.87
N SER A 93 21.68 50.36 -10.12
CA SER A 93 20.35 50.86 -10.43
C SER A 93 20.42 52.19 -11.21
N ASN A 94 19.48 52.40 -12.14
CA ASN A 94 18.75 53.67 -12.26
C ASN A 94 17.53 53.54 -13.18
N CYS A 95 16.44 54.19 -12.76
CA CYS A 95 15.12 54.22 -13.39
C CYS A 95 14.87 55.59 -14.03
N GLU A 96 14.28 55.65 -15.23
CA GLU A 96 13.35 56.71 -15.68
C GLU A 96 12.37 56.14 -16.74
N GLY A 97 11.07 56.48 -16.64
CA GLY A 97 10.02 56.20 -17.66
C GLY A 97 9.55 57.50 -18.36
N PRO A 98 8.40 57.60 -19.09
CA PRO A 98 7.31 56.62 -19.25
C PRO A 98 6.64 56.51 -20.66
N THR A 99 5.58 55.67 -20.74
CA THR A 99 4.42 55.62 -21.68
C THR A 99 4.48 54.78 -22.97
N SER A 100 3.84 53.60 -22.97
CA SER A 100 2.48 53.37 -23.52
C SER A 100 2.08 51.89 -23.38
N LYS A 101 0.79 51.64 -23.17
CA LYS A 101 0.15 50.36 -22.83
C LYS A 101 0.32 49.31 -23.94
N ASP A 102 0.67 48.07 -23.56
CA ASP A 102 0.00 46.85 -24.02
C ASP A 102 0.34 45.65 -23.11
N LEU A 103 -0.67 44.83 -22.85
CA LEU A 103 -0.67 43.69 -21.93
C LEU A 103 0.20 42.54 -22.45
N ALA A 104 1.23 42.14 -21.70
CA ALA A 104 1.95 40.88 -21.89
C ALA A 104 2.16 40.15 -20.55
N MET A 105 1.85 38.85 -20.57
CA MET A 105 2.10 37.85 -19.52
C MET A 105 3.53 37.92 -19.00
N VAL A 106 3.67 37.92 -17.67
CA VAL A 106 4.95 37.86 -16.96
C VAL A 106 5.43 36.41 -16.87
N PRO A 107 6.65 36.07 -17.35
CA PRO A 107 7.34 34.84 -16.98
C PRO A 107 8.24 35.09 -15.76
N PHE A 108 8.00 34.37 -14.66
CA PHE A 108 9.00 34.07 -13.63
C PHE A 108 9.43 32.61 -13.89
N GLY A 109 10.68 32.21 -14.06
CA GLY A 109 11.93 32.78 -13.56
C GLY A 109 12.71 31.60 -12.94
N SER A 110 13.25 30.70 -13.77
CA SER A 110 14.20 29.67 -13.36
C SER A 110 15.41 29.68 -14.28
N SER A 111 16.57 29.48 -13.68
CA SER A 111 17.92 29.68 -14.22
C SER A 111 18.18 29.04 -15.59
N VAL A 112 18.18 29.86 -16.64
CA VAL A 112 18.72 29.49 -17.95
C VAL A 112 20.17 29.96 -18.01
N SER A 113 21.16 29.08 -17.77
CA SER A 113 22.54 29.40 -18.19
C SER A 113 23.51 28.23 -18.39
N ALA A 114 23.12 26.96 -18.20
CA ALA A 114 23.96 25.80 -18.55
C ALA A 114 23.31 24.83 -19.56
N ASP A 115 21.99 24.62 -19.47
CA ASP A 115 21.26 23.61 -20.25
C ASP A 115 21.17 23.88 -21.76
N THR A 116 21.31 25.14 -22.18
CA THR A 116 21.20 25.53 -23.60
C THR A 116 22.51 25.34 -24.37
N ARG A 117 23.67 25.33 -23.71
CA ARG A 117 24.98 25.18 -24.40
C ARG A 117 25.34 23.72 -24.70
N LEU A 118 24.87 22.76 -23.92
CA LEU A 118 25.07 21.32 -24.18
C LEU A 118 24.17 20.79 -25.30
N LYS A 119 22.97 21.34 -25.45
CA LYS A 119 22.02 20.95 -26.52
C LYS A 119 22.45 21.45 -27.91
N SER A 120 23.26 22.50 -28.00
CA SER A 120 23.66 23.12 -29.28
C SER A 120 24.84 22.43 -29.99
N ALA A 121 25.39 21.34 -29.44
CA ALA A 121 26.55 20.63 -29.99
C ALA A 121 26.37 19.10 -30.12
N MET A 122 25.14 18.59 -30.03
CA MET A 122 24.86 17.15 -30.10
C MET A 122 24.58 16.68 -31.54
N ASP A 123 25.26 15.62 -31.97
CA ASP A 123 25.00 14.95 -33.26
C ASP A 123 23.57 14.35 -33.26
N PRO A 124 22.80 14.43 -34.37
CA PRO A 124 21.47 13.79 -34.47
C PRO A 124 21.38 12.34 -34.01
N LYS A 125 22.44 11.53 -34.18
CA LYS A 125 22.48 10.14 -33.70
C LYS A 125 22.52 10.08 -32.16
N ASP A 126 23.37 10.90 -31.54
CA ASP A 126 23.47 11.01 -30.08
C ASP A 126 22.15 11.54 -29.49
N PHE A 127 21.49 12.48 -30.17
CA PHE A 127 20.18 12.98 -29.77
C PHE A 127 19.09 11.89 -29.83
N LEU A 128 19.07 11.08 -30.90
CA LEU A 128 18.12 9.98 -31.04
C LEU A 128 18.34 8.90 -29.97
N ALA A 129 19.60 8.54 -29.70
CA ALA A 129 19.95 7.58 -28.66
C ALA A 129 19.49 8.07 -27.27
N LEU A 130 19.79 9.33 -26.93
CA LEU A 130 19.33 9.95 -25.69
C LEU A 130 17.79 9.99 -25.60
N THR A 131 17.12 10.30 -26.71
CA THR A 131 15.66 10.32 -26.77
C THR A 131 15.06 8.94 -26.50
N ASN A 132 15.65 7.88 -27.04
CA ASN A 132 15.18 6.51 -26.81
C ASN A 132 15.39 6.05 -25.36
N VAL A 133 16.49 6.46 -24.73
CA VAL A 133 16.79 6.17 -23.31
C VAL A 133 15.82 6.90 -22.37
N LEU A 134 15.47 8.14 -22.70
CA LEU A 134 14.51 8.93 -21.92
C LEU A 134 13.04 8.67 -22.30
N SER A 135 12.80 7.82 -23.31
CA SER A 135 11.46 7.44 -23.74
C SER A 135 10.96 6.21 -22.98
N TYR A 136 10.34 6.43 -21.82
CA TYR A 136 9.75 5.37 -21.02
C TYR A 136 8.43 4.85 -21.59
N VAL A 137 8.21 3.54 -21.46
CA VAL A 137 7.03 2.83 -21.99
C VAL A 137 6.36 1.92 -20.95
N SER A 138 7.10 1.47 -19.93
CA SER A 138 6.58 0.66 -18.84
C SER A 138 7.04 1.20 -17.48
N VAL A 139 6.22 0.99 -16.46
CA VAL A 139 6.47 1.46 -15.09
C VAL A 139 5.90 0.45 -14.11
N GLY A 140 6.62 0.23 -13.00
CA GLY A 140 6.15 -0.64 -11.93
C GLY A 140 6.84 -0.38 -10.60
N TRP A 141 6.07 -0.42 -9.53
CA TRP A 141 6.51 -0.26 -8.15
C TRP A 141 6.81 -1.61 -7.50
N SER A 142 7.91 -1.66 -6.75
CA SER A 142 8.20 -2.81 -5.92
C SER A 142 7.30 -2.84 -4.67
N PRO A 143 7.14 -4.02 -4.04
CA PRO A 143 6.71 -4.09 -2.65
C PRO A 143 7.59 -3.22 -1.75
N ALA A 144 7.04 -2.75 -0.63
CA ALA A 144 7.80 -2.01 0.36
C ALA A 144 8.67 -2.96 1.19
N PHE A 145 9.88 -2.51 1.52
CA PHE A 145 10.84 -3.25 2.34
C PHE A 145 11.55 -2.29 3.30
N ARG A 146 12.29 -2.86 4.25
CA ARG A 146 13.04 -2.08 5.25
C ARG A 146 14.50 -2.00 4.85
N LEU A 147 15.04 -0.80 4.93
CA LEU A 147 16.45 -0.50 4.70
C LEU A 147 17.07 -0.01 6.01
N GLU A 148 18.12 -0.70 6.48
CA GLU A 148 18.91 -0.22 7.62
C GLU A 148 19.84 0.87 7.12
N SER A 149 19.67 2.10 7.61
CA SER A 149 20.57 3.22 7.32
C SER A 149 21.35 3.62 8.57
N PHE A 150 22.67 3.72 8.42
CA PHE A 150 23.58 4.23 9.45
C PHE A 150 23.75 5.74 9.23
N SER A 151 23.24 6.55 10.16
CA SER A 151 23.54 7.97 10.13
C SER A 151 24.93 8.23 10.72
N ASN A 152 25.85 8.86 9.98
CA ASN A 152 27.19 9.18 10.49
C ASN A 152 27.19 10.17 11.68
N GLN A 153 26.07 10.86 11.93
CA GLN A 153 25.95 11.88 12.99
C GLN A 153 25.31 11.36 14.28
N SER A 154 24.67 10.19 14.25
CA SER A 154 24.15 9.55 15.45
C SER A 154 24.39 8.05 15.31
N LEU A 155 25.04 7.41 16.29
CA LEU A 155 25.27 5.96 16.39
C LEU A 155 23.95 5.13 16.46
N LYS A 156 22.83 5.66 15.95
CA LYS A 156 21.51 5.08 15.93
C LYS A 156 21.20 4.52 14.55
N LYS A 157 20.87 3.23 14.51
CA LYS A 157 20.32 2.57 13.32
C LYS A 157 18.93 3.14 13.03
N THR A 158 18.68 3.61 11.81
CA THR A 158 17.34 4.03 11.37
C THR A 158 16.80 3.04 10.35
N ASN A 159 15.59 2.53 10.60
CA ASN A 159 14.92 1.59 9.70
C ASN A 159 13.98 2.35 8.77
N LEU A 160 14.45 2.66 7.56
CA LEU A 160 13.64 3.37 6.58
C LEU A 160 12.76 2.37 5.82
N ILE A 161 11.47 2.69 5.66
CA ILE A 161 10.62 1.99 4.70
C ILE A 161 10.86 2.58 3.32
N VAL A 162 11.14 1.72 2.35
CA VAL A 162 11.51 2.08 0.99
C VAL A 162 10.72 1.25 -0.01
N ALA A 163 10.42 1.83 -1.17
CA ALA A 163 10.04 1.09 -2.36
C ALA A 163 10.86 1.54 -3.58
N LEU A 164 11.03 0.64 -4.54
CA LEU A 164 11.70 0.91 -5.80
C LEU A 164 10.68 1.18 -6.90
N LEU A 165 11.04 2.06 -7.83
CA LEU A 165 10.32 2.36 -9.04
C LEU A 165 11.19 1.96 -10.24
N ALA A 166 10.77 0.96 -11.01
CA ALA A 166 11.42 0.60 -12.28
C ALA A 166 10.71 1.27 -13.44
N LEU A 167 11.49 1.86 -14.35
CA LEU A 167 11.03 2.46 -15.59
C LEU A 167 11.72 1.77 -16.77
N GLY A 168 10.93 1.13 -17.63
CA GLY A 168 11.43 0.52 -18.86
C GLY A 168 11.39 1.49 -20.03
N ALA A 169 12.52 1.64 -20.73
CA ALA A 169 12.67 2.54 -21.87
C ALA A 169 12.58 1.83 -23.22
N LYS A 170 12.39 2.61 -24.29
CA LYS A 170 12.48 2.14 -25.68
C LYS A 170 13.91 1.69 -26.06
N SER A 171 14.93 2.19 -25.37
CA SER A 171 16.30 1.71 -25.57
C SER A 171 16.52 0.28 -25.05
N GLY A 172 15.57 -0.28 -24.30
CA GLY A 172 15.76 -1.55 -23.57
C GLY A 172 16.48 -1.38 -22.22
N GLU A 173 16.77 -0.14 -21.82
CA GLU A 173 17.27 0.16 -20.48
C GLU A 173 16.14 0.20 -19.45
N ILE A 174 16.50 -0.08 -18.20
CA ILE A 174 15.66 0.03 -17.04
C ILE A 174 16.31 0.98 -16.05
N SER A 175 15.65 2.08 -15.75
CA SER A 175 16.04 2.99 -14.67
C SER A 175 15.34 2.59 -13.39
N ILE A 176 16.09 2.35 -12.31
CA ILE A 176 15.55 1.95 -11.01
C ILE A 176 15.79 3.08 -10.01
N LEU A 177 14.72 3.61 -9.44
CA LEU A 177 14.75 4.69 -8.46
C LEU A 177 14.28 4.21 -7.10
N LYS A 178 14.87 4.77 -6.05
CA LYS A 178 14.48 4.57 -4.66
C LYS A 178 13.53 5.67 -4.23
N CYS A 179 12.40 5.33 -3.64
CA CYS A 179 11.49 6.26 -2.97
C CYS A 179 11.40 5.89 -1.50
N THR A 180 11.71 6.83 -0.61
CA THR A 180 11.66 6.62 0.84
C THR A 180 10.33 7.09 1.41
N GLN A 181 9.89 6.44 2.49
CA GLN A 181 8.71 6.88 3.23
C GLN A 181 8.98 8.24 3.88
N PRO A 182 7.99 9.17 3.88
CA PRO A 182 8.09 10.43 4.59
C PRO A 182 8.37 10.23 6.09
N VAL A 183 9.27 11.04 6.64
CA VAL A 183 9.57 11.06 8.09
C VAL A 183 8.35 11.49 8.91
N ASN A 184 7.57 12.42 8.39
CA ASN A 184 6.33 12.89 9.00
C ASN A 184 5.21 12.93 7.96
N TYR A 185 4.02 12.56 8.37
CA TYR A 185 2.84 12.70 7.53
C TYR A 185 2.05 13.95 7.90
N SER A 186 1.46 14.59 6.90
CA SER A 186 0.64 15.78 7.07
C SER A 186 -0.60 15.70 6.20
N LEU A 187 -1.73 16.14 6.77
CA LEU A 187 -2.93 16.37 5.99
C LEU A 187 -2.82 17.69 5.23
N GLU A 188 -2.35 18.78 5.85
CA GLU A 188 -2.46 20.17 5.36
C GLU A 188 -1.30 20.66 4.49
N LYS A 189 -0.07 20.13 4.70
CA LYS A 189 1.14 20.58 4.00
C LYS A 189 1.86 19.41 3.36
N ALA A 190 1.43 19.02 2.17
CA ALA A 190 2.24 18.17 1.29
C ALA A 190 3.11 19.05 0.38
N THR A 191 4.04 19.81 0.99
CA THR A 191 5.02 20.64 0.26
C THR A 191 6.37 19.95 0.11
N SER A 192 6.66 18.89 0.87
CA SER A 192 7.86 18.08 0.63
C SER A 192 7.61 17.17 -0.56
N SER A 193 8.38 17.37 -1.62
CA SER A 193 8.50 16.38 -2.70
C SER A 193 8.89 15.02 -2.10
N PRO A 194 8.40 13.90 -2.66
CA PRO A 194 8.88 12.59 -2.23
C PRO A 194 10.41 12.54 -2.39
N ASP A 195 11.09 11.90 -1.45
CA ASP A 195 12.53 11.69 -1.53
C ASP A 195 12.80 10.54 -2.50
N VAL A 196 13.18 10.92 -3.71
CA VAL A 196 13.41 10.03 -4.85
C VAL A 196 14.85 10.18 -5.31
N SER A 197 15.58 9.06 -5.37
CA SER A 197 16.98 9.02 -5.82
C SER A 197 17.21 7.89 -6.83
N LEU A 198 18.11 8.08 -7.79
CA LEU A 198 18.51 7.00 -8.71
C LEU A 198 19.31 5.94 -7.94
N VAL A 199 19.00 4.66 -8.14
CA VAL A 199 19.76 3.52 -7.61
C VAL A 199 20.71 3.01 -8.68
N THR A 200 20.17 2.65 -9.84
CA THR A 200 20.95 2.10 -10.95
C THR A 200 20.21 2.22 -12.29
N ILE A 201 20.96 2.07 -13.38
CA ILE A 201 20.45 1.94 -14.74
C ILE A 201 21.04 0.67 -15.33
N ILE A 202 20.18 -0.22 -15.81
CA ILE A 202 20.55 -1.55 -16.32
C ILE A 202 20.14 -1.64 -17.78
N LYS A 203 21.04 -2.04 -18.67
CA LYS A 203 20.69 -2.43 -20.04
C LYS A 203 20.08 -3.83 -20.01
N ALA A 204 18.74 -3.88 -19.94
CA ALA A 204 18.03 -5.14 -19.76
C ALA A 204 17.81 -5.87 -21.08
N HIS A 205 17.47 -5.16 -22.15
CA HIS A 205 17.11 -5.72 -23.45
C HIS A 205 17.69 -4.88 -24.59
N GLU A 206 17.74 -5.44 -25.81
CA GLU A 206 18.11 -4.69 -27.01
C GLU A 206 16.92 -4.01 -27.69
N SER A 207 15.70 -4.37 -27.29
CA SER A 207 14.45 -3.78 -27.73
C SER A 207 13.65 -3.19 -26.57
N TRP A 208 12.47 -2.64 -26.86
CA TRP A 208 11.65 -1.91 -25.89
C TRP A 208 11.25 -2.80 -24.72
N VAL A 209 11.43 -2.31 -23.49
CA VAL A 209 10.94 -3.00 -22.29
C VAL A 209 9.42 -2.82 -22.19
N SER A 210 8.66 -3.73 -22.79
CA SER A 210 7.20 -3.62 -22.93
C SER A 210 6.45 -3.79 -21.62
N THR A 211 6.96 -4.60 -20.70
CA THR A 211 6.31 -4.90 -19.42
C THR A 211 7.33 -5.29 -18.35
N LEU A 212 6.99 -5.01 -17.10
CA LEU A 212 7.82 -5.36 -15.96
C LEU A 212 6.94 -5.60 -14.72
N THR A 213 7.40 -6.46 -13.83
CA THR A 213 6.68 -6.78 -12.60
C THR A 213 7.64 -7.17 -11.49
N TRP A 214 7.22 -6.93 -10.25
CA TRP A 214 8.03 -7.13 -9.06
C TRP A 214 7.49 -8.27 -8.20
N CYS A 215 8.37 -8.94 -7.49
CA CYS A 215 8.00 -9.86 -6.42
C CYS A 215 8.99 -9.76 -5.27
N LYS A 216 8.49 -9.84 -4.04
CA LYS A 216 9.36 -9.92 -2.86
C LYS A 216 9.86 -11.36 -2.74
N SER A 217 11.17 -11.54 -2.68
CA SER A 217 11.73 -12.87 -2.42
C SER A 217 11.81 -13.16 -0.92
N GLY A 218 11.83 -14.45 -0.58
CA GLY A 218 12.10 -14.91 0.78
C GLY A 218 13.52 -14.56 1.23
N LYS A 219 13.78 -14.66 2.53
CA LYS A 219 15.11 -14.41 3.11
C LYS A 219 16.06 -15.55 2.73
N THR A 220 17.21 -15.23 2.17
CA THR A 220 18.29 -16.19 1.92
C THR A 220 19.12 -16.36 3.20
N LEU A 221 19.34 -17.61 3.62
CA LEU A 221 20.36 -17.91 4.61
C LEU A 221 21.71 -17.77 3.89
N LYS A 222 22.46 -16.70 4.15
CA LYS A 222 23.90 -16.71 3.84
C LYS A 222 24.52 -17.87 4.64
N SER A 223 25.43 -18.62 4.03
CA SER A 223 26.00 -19.86 4.58
C SER A 223 26.54 -19.69 6.01
N GLU A 224 26.53 -20.76 6.79
CA GLU A 224 26.91 -20.85 8.22
C GLU A 224 28.36 -20.43 8.56
N THR A 225 29.10 -19.86 7.62
CA THR A 225 30.52 -19.52 7.77
C THR A 225 30.80 -18.06 8.16
N ASP A 226 29.80 -17.17 8.09
CA ASP A 226 29.95 -15.77 8.55
C ASP A 226 29.09 -15.50 9.78
N SER A 227 29.75 -15.22 10.92
CA SER A 227 29.11 -15.00 12.22
C SER A 227 28.31 -13.69 12.33
N ASP A 228 28.20 -12.90 11.26
CA ASP A 228 27.35 -11.71 11.17
C ASP A 228 26.14 -11.97 10.26
N THR A 229 25.16 -12.72 10.79
CA THR A 229 23.92 -13.08 10.07
C THR A 229 22.92 -11.92 10.01
N SER A 230 23.25 -10.83 9.32
CA SER A 230 22.24 -9.87 8.88
C SER A 230 21.44 -10.47 7.72
N LYS A 231 20.22 -10.95 8.01
CA LYS A 231 19.29 -11.49 7.01
C LYS A 231 18.88 -10.38 6.03
N CYS A 232 19.49 -10.32 4.85
CA CYS A 232 19.07 -9.39 3.80
C CYS A 232 17.79 -9.86 3.11
N GLU A 233 16.85 -8.94 2.90
CA GLU A 233 15.69 -9.20 2.04
C GLU A 233 16.12 -9.10 0.57
N GLU A 234 15.59 -9.96 -0.29
CA GLU A 234 15.84 -9.91 -1.74
C GLU A 234 14.56 -9.53 -2.49
N ILE A 235 14.74 -8.86 -3.62
CA ILE A 235 13.63 -8.45 -4.49
C ILE A 235 13.89 -8.98 -5.90
N LEU A 236 12.83 -9.51 -6.51
CA LEU A 236 12.85 -10.01 -7.88
C LEU A 236 12.18 -9.01 -8.81
N LEU A 237 12.77 -8.81 -9.98
CA LEU A 237 12.22 -8.01 -11.06
C LEU A 237 12.17 -8.89 -12.32
N ALA A 238 10.98 -9.10 -12.87
CA ALA A 238 10.80 -9.74 -14.17
C ALA A 238 10.54 -8.67 -15.24
N THR A 239 11.16 -8.85 -16.40
CA THR A 239 11.16 -7.86 -17.49
C THR A 239 10.87 -8.55 -18.80
N GLY A 240 9.93 -8.02 -19.57
CA GLY A 240 9.57 -8.49 -20.90
C GLY A 240 9.88 -7.44 -21.96
N SER A 241 10.26 -7.92 -23.14
CA SER A 241 10.62 -7.08 -24.27
C SER A 241 9.69 -7.28 -25.46
N THR A 242 9.67 -6.32 -26.38
CA THR A 242 8.96 -6.46 -27.66
C THR A 242 9.62 -7.48 -28.60
N ASP A 243 10.86 -7.89 -28.34
CA ASP A 243 11.52 -9.02 -29.02
C ASP A 243 11.08 -10.40 -28.49
N GLY A 244 10.15 -10.42 -27.52
CA GLY A 244 9.59 -11.63 -26.92
C GLY A 244 10.42 -12.26 -25.81
N SER A 245 11.64 -11.75 -25.56
CA SER A 245 12.50 -12.24 -24.50
C SER A 245 12.01 -11.79 -23.13
N VAL A 246 12.29 -12.63 -22.13
CA VAL A 246 11.97 -12.38 -20.73
C VAL A 246 13.19 -12.65 -19.87
N LYS A 247 13.54 -11.71 -19.01
CA LYS A 247 14.67 -11.80 -18.08
C LYS A 247 14.22 -11.57 -16.65
N LEU A 248 14.82 -12.32 -15.73
CA LEU A 248 14.60 -12.23 -14.29
C LEU A 248 15.85 -11.72 -13.59
N TRP A 249 15.69 -10.70 -12.77
CA TRP A 249 16.75 -10.01 -12.06
C TRP A 249 16.53 -10.16 -10.56
N VAL A 250 17.62 -10.27 -9.79
CA VAL A 250 17.60 -10.25 -8.32
C VAL A 250 18.31 -9.00 -7.83
N GLY A 251 17.73 -8.33 -6.83
CA GLY A 251 18.36 -7.21 -6.14
C GLY A 251 18.48 -7.48 -4.64
N ASP A 252 19.67 -7.27 -4.09
CA ASP A 252 19.93 -7.37 -2.65
C ASP A 252 19.60 -6.02 -1.99
N VAL A 253 18.66 -6.04 -1.04
CA VAL A 253 18.24 -4.84 -0.30
C VAL A 253 19.39 -4.17 0.45
N GLY A 254 20.36 -4.96 0.93
CA GLY A 254 21.52 -4.46 1.65
C GLY A 254 22.39 -3.51 0.83
N ASN A 255 22.39 -3.64 -0.50
CA ASN A 255 23.24 -2.85 -1.40
C ASN A 255 22.60 -1.52 -1.83
N PHE A 256 21.38 -1.20 -1.36
CA PHE A 256 20.68 0.04 -1.71
C PHE A 256 20.94 1.21 -0.73
N THR A 257 21.78 0.98 0.29
CA THR A 257 22.10 1.94 1.37
C THR A 257 23.09 3.01 0.93
N ASP A 258 24.13 2.67 0.16
CA ASP A 258 25.24 3.56 -0.16
C ASP A 258 25.54 3.67 -1.66
N VAL A 259 25.91 4.88 -2.09
CA VAL A 259 26.34 5.24 -3.46
C VAL A 259 27.73 4.63 -3.82
N VAL A 260 28.39 3.95 -2.87
CA VAL A 260 29.84 3.61 -2.95
C VAL A 260 30.13 2.09 -2.91
N ALA A 261 29.12 1.23 -3.11
CA ALA A 261 29.41 -0.19 -3.32
C ALA A 261 29.80 -0.42 -4.80
N ASN A 262 31.01 -0.89 -5.05
CA ASN A 262 31.55 -1.30 -6.37
C ASN A 262 30.79 -2.49 -7.02
N SER A 263 29.59 -2.83 -6.56
CA SER A 263 28.78 -3.95 -7.02
C SER A 263 27.45 -3.45 -7.58
N ASP A 264 27.11 -3.91 -8.79
CA ASP A 264 25.79 -3.63 -9.36
C ASP A 264 24.69 -4.17 -8.44
N PRO A 265 23.74 -3.33 -8.00
CA PRO A 265 22.77 -3.69 -6.96
C PRO A 265 21.68 -4.64 -7.47
N PHE A 266 21.67 -4.93 -8.77
CA PHE A 266 20.82 -5.91 -9.44
C PHE A 266 21.66 -6.80 -10.34
N ILE A 267 21.44 -8.10 -10.24
CA ILE A 267 22.15 -9.13 -11.01
C ILE A 267 21.13 -9.91 -11.84
N LEU A 268 21.49 -10.27 -13.07
CA LEU A 268 20.68 -11.14 -13.92
C LEU A 268 20.65 -12.54 -13.31
N LEU A 269 19.49 -12.98 -12.82
CA LEU A 269 19.32 -14.31 -12.27
C LEU A 269 19.17 -15.34 -13.38
N ARG A 270 18.32 -15.05 -14.39
CA ARG A 270 18.08 -15.99 -15.50
C ARG A 270 17.48 -15.29 -16.73
N LYS A 271 17.94 -15.67 -17.94
CA LYS A 271 17.22 -15.40 -19.20
C LYS A 271 16.12 -16.46 -19.31
N ILE A 272 14.89 -16.08 -18.95
CA ILE A 272 13.75 -16.99 -18.91
C ILE A 272 13.39 -17.39 -20.34
N VAL A 273 12.96 -16.46 -21.19
CA VAL A 273 12.58 -16.77 -22.58
C VAL A 273 13.60 -16.11 -23.51
N PRO A 274 14.15 -16.82 -24.50
CA PRO A 274 14.96 -16.21 -25.54
C PRO A 274 14.12 -15.29 -26.44
N GLU A 275 14.78 -14.61 -27.38
CA GLU A 275 14.07 -13.82 -28.38
C GLU A 275 13.14 -14.74 -29.20
N ASP A 276 11.88 -14.36 -29.27
CA ASP A 276 10.78 -15.07 -29.94
C ASP A 276 9.94 -13.95 -30.52
N HIS A 277 9.87 -13.81 -31.85
CA HIS A 277 9.34 -12.65 -32.61
C HIS A 277 7.92 -12.14 -32.22
N SER A 278 7.28 -12.75 -31.23
CA SER A 278 6.05 -12.33 -30.56
C SER A 278 6.31 -11.45 -29.32
N PRO A 279 5.87 -10.18 -29.30
CA PRO A 279 6.14 -9.26 -28.19
C PRO A 279 5.50 -9.74 -26.89
N VAL A 280 6.20 -9.53 -25.76
CA VAL A 280 5.63 -9.79 -24.43
C VAL A 280 4.70 -8.65 -24.06
N THR A 281 3.45 -8.96 -23.71
CA THR A 281 2.41 -7.94 -23.40
C THR A 281 2.06 -7.89 -21.92
N SER A 282 2.21 -9.00 -21.19
CA SER A 282 1.94 -9.06 -19.74
C SER A 282 2.83 -10.10 -19.06
N ILE A 283 3.19 -9.86 -17.79
CA ILE A 283 3.92 -10.80 -16.94
C ILE A 283 3.30 -10.81 -15.55
N ALA A 284 3.11 -12.00 -14.98
CA ALA A 284 2.78 -12.17 -13.57
C ALA A 284 3.85 -13.02 -12.87
N LEU A 285 4.34 -12.51 -11.75
CA LEU A 285 5.42 -13.11 -10.98
C LEU A 285 4.94 -13.42 -9.56
N ILE A 286 5.19 -14.64 -9.09
CA ILE A 286 4.93 -15.02 -7.71
C ILE A 286 6.07 -15.90 -7.20
N ASN A 287 6.45 -15.71 -5.94
CA ASN A 287 7.37 -16.60 -5.26
C ASN A 287 6.55 -17.70 -4.58
N GLY A 288 6.65 -18.93 -5.08
CA GLY A 288 5.79 -20.03 -4.67
C GLY A 288 6.12 -20.48 -3.24
N PHE A 289 5.09 -20.55 -2.39
CA PHE A 289 5.23 -21.10 -1.02
C PHE A 289 5.14 -22.63 -0.99
N ARG A 290 4.60 -23.27 -2.03
CA ARG A 290 4.26 -24.71 -2.04
C ARG A 290 5.44 -25.65 -2.31
N LEU A 291 6.41 -25.23 -3.11
CA LEU A 291 7.57 -26.04 -3.47
C LEU A 291 8.80 -25.20 -3.17
N SER A 292 9.52 -25.57 -2.10
CA SER A 292 10.92 -25.22 -1.82
C SER A 292 11.54 -24.10 -2.68
N GLY A 293 11.19 -22.84 -2.42
CA GLY A 293 11.87 -21.67 -3.00
C GLY A 293 11.78 -21.48 -4.51
N CYS A 294 10.83 -22.13 -5.20
CA CYS A 294 10.62 -21.96 -6.64
C CYS A 294 9.86 -20.68 -6.99
N ILE A 295 10.33 -19.97 -8.01
CA ILE A 295 9.74 -18.75 -8.55
C ILE A 295 8.85 -19.12 -9.74
N GLN A 296 7.57 -18.73 -9.71
CA GLN A 296 6.62 -18.96 -10.80
C GLN A 296 6.45 -17.68 -11.63
N VAL A 297 6.65 -17.81 -12.95
CA VAL A 297 6.53 -16.72 -13.91
C VAL A 297 5.51 -17.10 -14.99
N ALA A 298 4.44 -16.34 -15.09
CA ALA A 298 3.49 -16.41 -16.20
C ALA A 298 3.75 -15.27 -17.18
N ILE A 299 3.77 -15.58 -18.46
CA ILE A 299 4.12 -14.67 -19.56
C ILE A 299 2.98 -14.70 -20.57
N GLY A 300 2.42 -13.53 -20.85
CA GLY A 300 1.39 -13.32 -21.86
C GLY A 300 2.00 -12.59 -23.05
N LYS A 301 1.70 -13.07 -24.26
CA LYS A 301 2.26 -12.54 -25.50
C LYS A 301 1.21 -11.87 -26.37
N GLY A 302 1.67 -11.03 -27.30
CA GLY A 302 0.84 -10.37 -28.30
C GLY A 302 0.17 -11.35 -29.27
N SER A 303 0.69 -12.57 -29.41
CA SER A 303 0.08 -13.67 -30.15
C SER A 303 -1.14 -14.30 -29.47
N GLY A 304 -1.41 -13.96 -28.20
CA GLY A 304 -2.45 -14.61 -27.40
C GLY A 304 -1.98 -15.86 -26.64
N SER A 305 -0.72 -16.28 -26.82
CA SER A 305 -0.16 -17.40 -26.07
C SER A 305 0.20 -17.02 -24.63
N ILE A 306 -0.02 -17.95 -23.70
CA ILE A 306 0.42 -17.89 -22.31
C ILE A 306 1.53 -18.92 -22.12
N THR A 307 2.59 -18.56 -21.40
CA THR A 307 3.65 -19.48 -21.01
C THR A 307 3.87 -19.38 -19.51
N VAL A 308 3.81 -20.50 -18.79
CA VAL A 308 4.10 -20.57 -17.35
C VAL A 308 5.40 -21.35 -17.16
N ILE A 309 6.25 -20.81 -16.30
CA ILE A 309 7.60 -21.29 -16.06
C ILE A 309 7.84 -21.33 -14.56
N GLU A 310 8.35 -22.45 -14.10
CA GLU A 310 8.88 -22.59 -12.75
C GLU A 310 10.40 -22.48 -12.79
N VAL A 311 10.95 -21.62 -11.94
CA VAL A 311 12.38 -21.34 -11.85
C VAL A 311 12.84 -21.71 -10.45
N SER A 312 13.57 -22.81 -10.33
CA SER A 312 14.35 -23.10 -9.11
C SER A 312 15.56 -22.18 -9.03
N ARG A 313 16.00 -21.89 -7.79
CA ARG A 313 17.22 -21.11 -7.52
C ARG A 313 18.50 -21.91 -7.76
N GLU A 314 18.43 -23.24 -7.77
CA GLU A 314 19.58 -24.10 -8.04
C GLU A 314 19.93 -24.07 -9.54
N GLU A 315 21.22 -23.99 -9.86
CA GLU A 315 21.72 -23.75 -11.22
C GLU A 315 21.38 -24.88 -12.20
N ASP A 316 21.24 -26.12 -11.71
CA ASP A 316 21.08 -27.34 -12.53
C ASP A 316 19.63 -27.82 -12.71
N ALA A 317 18.64 -27.10 -12.20
CA ALA A 317 17.24 -27.54 -12.32
C ALA A 317 16.68 -27.28 -13.73
N GLU A 318 16.21 -28.35 -14.38
CA GLU A 318 15.49 -28.29 -15.64
C GLU A 318 14.30 -27.32 -15.54
N LYS A 319 14.12 -26.56 -16.62
CA LYS A 319 13.11 -25.53 -16.71
C LYS A 319 11.87 -26.11 -17.37
N GLU A 320 10.86 -26.44 -16.58
CA GLU A 320 9.56 -26.78 -17.16
C GLU A 320 8.93 -25.53 -17.78
N VAL A 321 8.95 -25.47 -19.10
CA VAL A 321 8.28 -24.43 -19.89
C VAL A 321 7.00 -25.03 -20.41
N LYS A 322 5.88 -24.52 -19.91
CA LYS A 322 4.57 -24.95 -20.36
C LYS A 322 3.93 -23.80 -21.15
N LYS A 323 3.58 -24.02 -22.42
CA LYS A 323 3.08 -23.00 -23.36
C LYS A 323 1.72 -23.41 -23.92
N TRP A 324 0.81 -22.44 -24.04
CA TRP A 324 -0.54 -22.65 -24.53
C TRP A 324 -1.00 -21.48 -25.39
N ASP A 325 -1.79 -21.77 -26.42
CA ASP A 325 -2.53 -20.76 -27.19
C ASP A 325 -3.85 -20.47 -26.47
N ALA A 326 -3.77 -19.63 -25.45
CA ALA A 326 -4.85 -19.39 -24.50
C ALA A 326 -5.93 -18.43 -25.04
N HIS A 327 -5.53 -17.45 -25.84
CA HIS A 327 -6.40 -16.42 -26.39
C HIS A 327 -6.17 -16.26 -27.89
N SER A 328 -7.18 -15.76 -28.60
CA SER A 328 -7.07 -15.48 -30.05
C SER A 328 -6.41 -14.13 -30.35
N HIS A 329 -6.29 -13.27 -29.34
CA HIS A 329 -5.68 -11.94 -29.42
C HIS A 329 -4.73 -11.70 -28.24
N ALA A 330 -3.99 -10.60 -28.29
CA ALA A 330 -2.97 -10.23 -27.31
C ALA A 330 -3.45 -10.36 -25.84
N VAL A 331 -2.65 -11.04 -25.02
CA VAL A 331 -2.94 -11.19 -23.58
C VAL A 331 -2.58 -9.89 -22.87
N THR A 332 -3.60 -9.11 -22.52
CA THR A 332 -3.45 -7.76 -21.94
C THR A 332 -3.23 -7.76 -20.44
N GLY A 333 -3.58 -8.84 -19.73
CA GLY A 333 -3.43 -8.91 -18.29
C GLY A 333 -3.26 -10.35 -17.78
N LEU A 334 -2.40 -10.50 -16.78
CA LEU A 334 -2.12 -11.74 -16.07
C LEU A 334 -1.95 -11.44 -14.58
N ILE A 335 -2.56 -12.25 -13.71
CA ILE A 335 -2.37 -12.12 -12.26
C ILE A 335 -2.52 -13.45 -11.54
N TRP A 336 -1.61 -13.73 -10.60
CA TRP A 336 -1.71 -14.85 -9.69
C TRP A 336 -2.65 -14.51 -8.53
N ALA A 337 -3.55 -15.43 -8.20
CA ALA A 337 -4.48 -15.35 -7.08
C ALA A 337 -4.26 -16.50 -6.10
N PHE A 338 -4.78 -16.36 -4.88
CA PHE A 338 -4.79 -17.42 -3.86
C PHE A 338 -3.41 -18.06 -3.68
N ASN A 339 -2.40 -17.22 -3.45
CA ASN A 339 -1.01 -17.64 -3.24
C ASN A 339 -0.44 -18.53 -4.38
N GLY A 340 -0.86 -18.28 -5.62
CA GLY A 340 -0.37 -18.98 -6.82
C GLY A 340 -1.19 -20.21 -7.20
N HIS A 341 -2.33 -20.46 -6.54
CA HIS A 341 -3.21 -21.60 -6.88
C HIS A 341 -3.99 -21.37 -8.18
N CYS A 342 -4.25 -20.11 -8.54
CA CYS A 342 -4.91 -19.77 -9.79
C CYS A 342 -4.18 -18.63 -10.51
N LEU A 343 -4.20 -18.69 -11.84
CA LEU A 343 -3.81 -17.58 -12.71
C LEU A 343 -5.07 -17.06 -13.41
N TYR A 344 -5.31 -15.76 -13.36
CA TYR A 344 -6.34 -15.10 -14.18
C TYR A 344 -5.68 -14.47 -15.40
N SER A 345 -6.29 -14.65 -16.57
CA SER A 345 -5.86 -13.99 -17.81
C SER A 345 -7.00 -13.26 -18.49
N CYS A 346 -6.71 -12.10 -19.06
CA CYS A 346 -7.65 -11.34 -19.87
C CYS A 346 -7.00 -10.89 -21.18
N SER A 347 -7.82 -10.76 -22.23
CA SER A 347 -7.35 -10.43 -23.59
C SER A 347 -8.31 -9.50 -24.32
N GLN A 348 -7.80 -8.90 -25.40
CA GLN A 348 -8.57 -8.16 -26.39
C GLN A 348 -9.60 -9.03 -27.11
N ASP A 349 -9.49 -10.36 -27.06
CA ASP A 349 -10.48 -11.29 -27.61
C ASP A 349 -11.80 -11.34 -26.83
N ASN A 350 -11.93 -10.47 -25.83
CA ASN A 350 -13.10 -10.32 -24.99
C ASN A 350 -13.35 -11.48 -24.02
N ASN A 351 -12.34 -12.34 -23.80
CA ASN A 351 -12.43 -13.45 -22.86
C ASN A 351 -11.60 -13.20 -21.60
N LEU A 352 -12.11 -13.75 -20.50
CA LEU A 352 -11.49 -13.79 -19.18
C LEU A 352 -11.45 -15.24 -18.74
N TYR A 353 -10.26 -15.77 -18.49
CA TYR A 353 -10.07 -17.16 -18.08
C TYR A 353 -9.43 -17.26 -16.71
N VAL A 354 -9.75 -18.36 -16.04
CA VAL A 354 -9.09 -18.79 -14.80
C VAL A 354 -8.38 -20.10 -15.09
N TRP A 355 -7.15 -20.20 -14.62
CA TRP A 355 -6.28 -21.33 -14.90
C TRP A 355 -5.76 -21.92 -13.61
N LYS A 356 -5.68 -23.24 -13.54
CA LYS A 356 -4.94 -23.96 -12.52
C LYS A 356 -3.70 -24.56 -13.17
N CYS A 357 -2.54 -24.33 -12.57
CA CYS A 357 -1.33 -25.06 -12.93
C CYS A 357 -1.36 -26.40 -12.17
N ASP A 358 -1.59 -27.50 -12.89
CA ASP A 358 -1.40 -28.86 -12.37
C ASP A 358 0.01 -29.36 -12.74
N GLU A 359 0.45 -30.46 -12.14
CA GLU A 359 1.81 -30.99 -12.31
C GLU A 359 2.21 -31.17 -13.79
N GLU A 360 1.25 -31.44 -14.69
CA GLU A 360 1.54 -31.63 -16.13
C GLU A 360 0.81 -30.66 -17.07
N ASN A 361 -0.29 -30.01 -16.65
CA ASN A 361 -1.14 -29.21 -17.56
C ASN A 361 -1.71 -27.94 -16.91
N LEU A 362 -1.92 -26.90 -17.72
CA LEU A 362 -2.74 -25.75 -17.34
C LEU A 362 -4.20 -26.04 -17.70
N VAL A 363 -5.04 -26.19 -16.67
CA VAL A 363 -6.45 -26.53 -16.86
C VAL A 363 -7.30 -25.28 -16.65
N THR A 364 -8.18 -24.98 -17.60
CA THR A 364 -9.17 -23.92 -17.43
C THR A 364 -10.14 -24.31 -16.32
N LEU A 365 -10.25 -23.46 -15.31
CA LEU A 365 -11.25 -23.60 -14.26
C LEU A 365 -12.54 -22.86 -14.65
N PRO A 366 -13.70 -23.30 -14.17
CA PRO A 366 -14.93 -22.54 -14.34
C PRO A 366 -14.75 -21.17 -13.67
N PHE A 367 -15.07 -20.11 -14.43
CA PHE A 367 -15.11 -18.77 -13.86
C PHE A 367 -16.22 -18.74 -12.79
N PRO A 368 -16.00 -18.12 -11.62
CA PRO A 368 -16.98 -18.08 -10.56
C PRO A 368 -18.23 -17.36 -11.07
N HIS A 369 -19.29 -18.14 -11.35
CA HIS A 369 -20.58 -17.57 -11.71
C HIS A 369 -21.23 -17.02 -10.46
N ASP A 370 -21.59 -15.74 -10.49
CA ASP A 370 -22.51 -15.18 -9.51
C ASP A 370 -23.90 -15.75 -9.81
N SER A 371 -24.18 -16.93 -9.24
CA SER A 371 -25.46 -17.64 -9.44
C SER A 371 -26.68 -16.87 -8.93
N SER A 372 -26.46 -15.72 -8.28
CA SER A 372 -27.50 -14.99 -7.56
C SER A 372 -28.11 -13.79 -8.28
N ASP A 373 -27.54 -13.28 -9.40
CA ASP A 373 -28.03 -11.99 -9.91
C ASP A 373 -28.07 -11.83 -11.44
N LYS A 374 -29.07 -12.46 -12.05
CA LYS A 374 -29.62 -11.96 -13.32
C LYS A 374 -30.56 -10.76 -13.11
N SER A 375 -30.91 -10.40 -11.86
CA SER A 375 -32.03 -9.50 -11.54
C SER A 375 -31.64 -8.08 -11.12
N LYS A 376 -30.39 -7.83 -10.74
CA LYS A 376 -29.86 -6.51 -10.37
C LYS A 376 -28.48 -6.28 -10.97
N ARG A 377 -28.35 -6.58 -12.26
CA ARG A 377 -27.33 -5.90 -13.07
C ARG A 377 -27.64 -4.40 -13.04
N SER A 378 -26.97 -3.65 -12.18
CA SER A 378 -26.90 -2.18 -12.29
C SER A 378 -25.99 -1.84 -13.48
N VAL A 379 -26.32 -2.33 -14.66
CA VAL A 379 -25.49 -2.12 -15.85
C VAL A 379 -26.20 -1.10 -16.71
N PHE A 380 -25.61 0.09 -16.77
CA PHE A 380 -26.04 1.19 -17.62
C PHE A 380 -25.77 0.92 -19.12
N LEU A 381 -24.99 -0.10 -19.48
CA LEU A 381 -24.59 -0.43 -20.86
C LEU A 381 -24.74 -1.92 -21.21
N ALA A 382 -25.24 -2.24 -22.40
CA ALA A 382 -25.37 -3.64 -22.82
C ALA A 382 -23.99 -4.32 -23.02
N ASP A 383 -23.90 -5.63 -22.76
CA ASP A 383 -22.66 -6.42 -22.95
C ASP A 383 -22.12 -6.33 -24.39
N SER A 384 -22.99 -6.07 -25.37
CA SER A 384 -22.64 -5.85 -26.79
C SER A 384 -21.82 -4.59 -27.04
N VAL A 385 -21.86 -3.60 -26.15
CA VAL A 385 -21.12 -2.34 -26.28
C VAL A 385 -19.69 -2.50 -25.76
N LEU A 386 -19.43 -3.50 -24.93
CA LEU A 386 -18.15 -3.72 -24.27
C LEU A 386 -17.17 -4.46 -25.19
N ASP A 387 -15.99 -3.89 -25.33
CA ASP A 387 -14.94 -4.39 -26.23
C ASP A 387 -13.65 -4.67 -25.45
N GLY A 388 -13.13 -5.88 -25.63
CA GLY A 388 -11.88 -6.36 -25.05
C GLY A 388 -11.74 -6.23 -23.53
N TYR A 389 -10.70 -6.88 -23.01
CA TYR A 389 -10.13 -6.54 -21.71
C TYR A 389 -8.77 -5.88 -21.92
N TYR A 390 -8.42 -4.94 -21.03
CA TYR A 390 -7.17 -4.16 -21.11
C TYR A 390 -6.38 -4.16 -19.81
N GLY A 391 -6.87 -4.85 -18.78
CA GLY A 391 -6.20 -4.96 -17.50
C GLY A 391 -7.04 -5.68 -16.46
N LEU A 392 -6.37 -6.19 -15.43
CA LEU A 392 -6.97 -6.87 -14.31
C LEU A 392 -6.21 -6.55 -13.02
N CYS A 393 -6.90 -6.58 -11.88
CA CYS A 393 -6.33 -6.34 -10.56
C CYS A 393 -7.12 -7.11 -9.51
N LEU A 394 -6.42 -7.73 -8.56
CA LEU A 394 -7.05 -8.45 -7.44
C LEU A 394 -7.10 -7.57 -6.20
N SER A 395 -8.16 -7.76 -5.42
CA SER A 395 -8.23 -7.26 -4.06
C SER A 395 -7.14 -7.89 -3.18
N LYS A 396 -6.78 -7.23 -2.07
CA LYS A 396 -5.67 -7.68 -1.22
C LYS A 396 -5.87 -9.09 -0.66
N GLY A 397 -7.11 -9.47 -0.34
CA GLY A 397 -7.46 -10.82 0.10
C GLY A 397 -7.72 -11.81 -1.03
N SER A 398 -7.57 -11.44 -2.31
CA SER A 398 -7.96 -12.26 -3.47
C SER A 398 -9.44 -12.67 -3.48
N LEU A 399 -10.34 -11.85 -2.92
CA LEU A 399 -11.79 -12.16 -2.85
C LEU A 399 -12.60 -11.45 -3.94
N ALA A 400 -12.06 -10.38 -4.52
CA ALA A 400 -12.65 -9.65 -5.63
C ALA A 400 -11.61 -9.40 -6.74
N LEU A 401 -12.08 -9.45 -7.99
CA LEU A 401 -11.29 -9.19 -9.19
C LEU A 401 -11.89 -7.98 -9.91
N ALA A 402 -11.10 -6.93 -10.12
CA ALA A 402 -11.47 -5.80 -10.95
C ALA A 402 -10.87 -5.97 -12.36
N THR A 403 -11.63 -5.69 -13.39
CA THR A 403 -11.19 -5.70 -14.79
C THR A 403 -11.51 -4.36 -15.46
N LEU A 404 -10.69 -4.00 -16.44
CA LEU A 404 -10.92 -2.81 -17.28
C LEU A 404 -11.30 -3.26 -18.69
N ARG A 405 -12.45 -2.80 -19.16
CA ARG A 405 -12.97 -3.06 -20.51
C ARG A 405 -13.03 -1.80 -21.33
N GLY A 406 -12.74 -1.95 -22.62
CA GLY A 406 -13.02 -0.92 -23.60
C GLY A 406 -14.51 -0.82 -23.85
N VAL A 407 -14.92 0.30 -24.43
CA VAL A 407 -16.30 0.53 -24.83
C VAL A 407 -16.28 0.97 -26.29
N SER A 408 -17.05 0.29 -27.13
CA SER A 408 -17.14 0.62 -28.55
C SER A 408 -17.88 1.94 -28.72
N ALA A 409 -17.14 2.98 -29.11
CA ALA A 409 -17.69 4.32 -29.30
C ALA A 409 -18.75 4.39 -30.42
N GLU A 410 -18.74 3.42 -31.35
CA GLU A 410 -19.69 3.33 -32.46
C GLU A 410 -21.07 2.84 -32.00
N LEU A 411 -21.12 2.04 -30.92
CA LEU A 411 -22.35 1.49 -30.37
C LEU A 411 -22.94 2.35 -29.24
N LEU A 412 -22.22 3.39 -28.82
CA LEU A 412 -22.67 4.38 -27.85
C LEU A 412 -23.39 5.55 -28.53
N ASP A 413 -24.28 6.22 -27.79
CA ASP A 413 -24.82 7.49 -28.26
C ASP A 413 -23.68 8.52 -28.47
N GLN A 414 -23.58 9.06 -29.69
CA GLN A 414 -22.50 9.97 -30.08
C GLN A 414 -22.56 11.35 -29.40
N MET A 415 -23.74 11.79 -28.95
CA MET A 415 -23.91 13.10 -28.33
C MET A 415 -23.71 13.05 -26.81
N TYR A 416 -24.14 11.98 -26.16
CA TYR A 416 -24.14 11.89 -24.69
C TYR A 416 -23.11 10.89 -24.14
N GLU A 417 -23.17 9.63 -24.57
CA GLU A 417 -22.46 8.54 -23.91
C GLU A 417 -20.99 8.41 -24.35
N SER A 418 -20.72 8.51 -25.66
CA SER A 418 -19.35 8.39 -26.22
C SER A 418 -18.38 9.49 -25.73
N ARG A 419 -18.93 10.62 -25.28
CA ARG A 419 -18.15 11.74 -24.71
C ARG A 419 -17.80 11.47 -23.25
N ALA A 420 -18.72 10.89 -22.48
CA ALA A 420 -18.60 10.68 -21.05
C ALA A 420 -17.90 9.35 -20.69
N VAL A 421 -18.23 8.26 -21.39
CA VAL A 421 -17.72 6.92 -21.09
C VAL A 421 -16.55 6.58 -22.00
N LYS A 422 -15.36 6.35 -21.40
CA LYS A 422 -14.14 5.96 -22.14
C LYS A 422 -13.71 4.51 -21.89
N ALA A 423 -14.10 3.96 -20.76
CA ALA A 423 -13.83 2.58 -20.36
C ALA A 423 -14.83 2.17 -19.27
N MET A 424 -15.00 0.88 -19.07
CA MET A 424 -15.80 0.33 -17.98
C MET A 424 -14.92 -0.48 -17.02
N ALA A 425 -14.98 -0.14 -15.73
CA ALA A 425 -14.42 -1.00 -14.69
C ALA A 425 -15.50 -1.98 -14.21
N GLN A 426 -15.24 -3.28 -14.30
CA GLN A 426 -16.11 -4.34 -13.80
C GLN A 426 -15.48 -5.02 -12.59
N VAL A 427 -16.26 -5.30 -11.55
CA VAL A 427 -15.78 -6.01 -10.36
C VAL A 427 -16.55 -7.33 -10.23
N PHE A 428 -15.81 -8.42 -10.09
CA PHE A 428 -16.34 -9.76 -9.90
C PHE A 428 -15.97 -10.27 -8.51
N TRP A 429 -16.93 -10.92 -7.85
CA TRP A 429 -16.65 -11.72 -6.66
C TRP A 429 -15.99 -13.04 -7.09
N VAL A 430 -14.80 -13.30 -6.56
CA VAL A 430 -14.01 -14.51 -6.91
C VAL A 430 -13.71 -15.39 -5.71
N GLY A 431 -14.15 -15.03 -4.51
CA GLY A 431 -13.85 -15.80 -3.30
C GLY A 431 -14.51 -17.18 -3.24
N ASN A 432 -15.47 -17.53 -4.11
CA ASN A 432 -15.96 -18.91 -4.26
C ASN A 432 -15.12 -19.79 -5.20
N GLN A 433 -13.99 -19.29 -5.71
CA GLN A 433 -13.16 -20.04 -6.67
C GLN A 433 -12.83 -21.44 -6.11
N SER A 434 -13.21 -22.47 -6.86
CA SER A 434 -12.82 -23.85 -6.59
C SER A 434 -11.51 -24.18 -7.30
N PHE A 435 -10.61 -24.89 -6.61
CA PHE A 435 -9.37 -25.42 -7.18
C PHE A 435 -9.49 -26.87 -7.70
N GLN A 436 -10.71 -27.41 -7.70
CA GLN A 436 -11.03 -28.75 -8.22
C GLN A 436 -11.53 -28.64 -9.66
N THR A 437 -11.08 -29.56 -10.51
CA THR A 437 -11.55 -29.72 -11.90
C THR A 437 -12.82 -30.57 -11.88
N SER A 438 -13.99 -29.99 -12.12
CA SER A 438 -15.26 -30.73 -12.11
C SER A 438 -15.37 -31.63 -13.35
N SER A 439 -15.49 -32.95 -13.16
CA SER A 439 -15.74 -33.93 -14.23
C SER A 439 -17.19 -34.41 -14.32
N THR A 440 -18.12 -33.82 -13.55
CA THR A 440 -19.51 -34.31 -13.43
C THR A 440 -20.50 -33.51 -14.31
N PRO A 441 -21.47 -34.18 -14.98
CA PRO A 441 -22.42 -33.55 -15.90
C PRO A 441 -23.56 -32.76 -15.22
N ALA A 442 -24.10 -31.80 -15.98
CA ALA A 442 -24.79 -30.56 -15.58
C ALA A 442 -26.04 -30.62 -14.67
N ASP A 443 -26.73 -31.76 -14.49
CA ASP A 443 -28.11 -31.75 -13.98
C ASP A 443 -28.34 -32.32 -12.56
N GLU A 444 -27.41 -33.08 -11.98
CA GLU A 444 -27.48 -33.49 -10.53
C GLU A 444 -26.90 -32.40 -9.58
N ILE A 445 -26.58 -31.24 -10.15
CA ILE A 445 -25.52 -30.33 -9.70
C ILE A 445 -26.00 -29.18 -8.80
N ARG A 446 -27.30 -28.84 -8.78
CA ARG A 446 -27.75 -27.56 -8.20
C ARG A 446 -27.64 -27.42 -6.68
N ILE A 447 -27.83 -28.48 -5.89
CA ILE A 447 -27.76 -28.39 -4.42
C ILE A 447 -26.32 -28.56 -3.93
N GLY A 448 -25.58 -29.53 -4.48
CA GLY A 448 -24.16 -29.75 -4.17
C GLY A 448 -23.26 -28.57 -4.57
N HIS A 449 -23.58 -27.87 -5.67
CA HIS A 449 -22.84 -26.67 -6.08
C HIS A 449 -22.99 -25.50 -5.12
N PHE A 450 -24.16 -25.33 -4.49
CA PHE A 450 -24.36 -24.21 -3.56
C PHE A 450 -23.63 -24.45 -2.23
N GLU A 451 -23.59 -25.69 -1.75
CA GLU A 451 -22.80 -26.04 -0.56
C GLU A 451 -21.29 -25.99 -0.83
N ALA A 452 -20.84 -26.44 -2.01
CA ALA A 452 -19.45 -26.28 -2.44
C ALA A 452 -19.07 -24.80 -2.61
N TYR A 453 -19.94 -23.99 -3.23
CA TYR A 453 -19.78 -22.53 -3.38
C TYR A 453 -19.50 -21.86 -2.04
N ILE A 454 -20.27 -22.20 -1.02
CA ILE A 454 -20.14 -21.62 0.31
C ILE A 454 -18.90 -22.12 1.04
N ARG A 455 -18.57 -23.41 0.93
CA ARG A 455 -17.34 -23.95 1.52
C ARG A 455 -16.09 -23.29 0.94
N ASN A 456 -16.06 -23.01 -0.37
CA ASN A 456 -14.94 -22.30 -0.99
C ASN A 456 -14.84 -20.87 -0.47
N TRP A 457 -15.96 -20.15 -0.36
CA TRP A 457 -15.99 -18.83 0.26
C TRP A 457 -15.42 -18.85 1.68
N GLU A 458 -15.85 -19.80 2.51
CA GLU A 458 -15.36 -19.93 3.88
C GLU A 458 -13.84 -20.16 3.90
N SER A 459 -13.33 -21.11 3.10
CA SER A 459 -11.91 -21.42 3.02
C SER A 459 -11.06 -20.24 2.54
N ASN A 460 -11.47 -19.62 1.43
CA ASN A 460 -10.71 -18.53 0.80
C ASN A 460 -10.77 -17.26 1.66
N LEU A 461 -11.86 -17.02 2.39
CA LEU A 461 -11.97 -15.92 3.33
C LEU A 461 -11.05 -16.10 4.54
N LEU A 462 -10.92 -17.32 5.07
CA LEU A 462 -9.97 -17.63 6.15
C LEU A 462 -8.51 -17.45 5.68
N GLU A 463 -8.20 -17.90 4.47
CA GLU A 463 -6.86 -17.70 3.87
C GLU A 463 -6.55 -16.21 3.67
N ALA A 464 -7.53 -15.43 3.19
CA ALA A 464 -7.42 -13.98 3.07
C ALA A 464 -7.14 -13.30 4.42
N LEU A 465 -7.84 -13.72 5.48
CA LEU A 465 -7.62 -13.20 6.84
C LEU A 465 -6.22 -13.52 7.35
N HIS A 466 -5.76 -14.76 7.18
CA HIS A 466 -4.40 -15.14 7.55
C HIS A 466 -3.33 -14.37 6.77
N TYR A 467 -3.56 -14.10 5.47
CA TYR A 467 -2.69 -13.24 4.69
C TYR A 467 -2.63 -11.80 5.26
N LEU A 468 -3.78 -11.25 5.66
CA LEU A 468 -3.88 -9.91 6.26
C LEU A 468 -3.33 -9.83 7.70
N GLU A 469 -3.14 -10.95 8.40
CA GLU A 469 -2.44 -10.98 9.69
C GLU A 469 -0.95 -10.61 9.57
N ASN A 470 -0.35 -10.74 8.39
CA ASN A 470 1.04 -10.40 8.17
C ASN A 470 1.30 -8.89 8.38
N ILE A 471 2.20 -8.58 9.31
CA ILE A 471 2.55 -7.20 9.72
C ILE A 471 3.14 -6.38 8.56
N ASN A 472 3.77 -7.03 7.58
CA ASN A 472 4.35 -6.35 6.43
C ASN A 472 3.29 -5.96 5.38
N VAL A 473 2.07 -6.48 5.50
CA VAL A 473 0.95 -6.16 4.61
C VAL A 473 0.12 -5.04 5.25
N LYS A 474 -0.07 -3.93 4.54
CA LYS A 474 -0.96 -2.85 5.00
C LYS A 474 -2.42 -3.34 4.99
N LEU A 475 -3.17 -2.97 6.01
CA LEU A 475 -4.51 -3.51 6.22
C LEU A 475 -5.54 -2.85 5.28
N ALA A 476 -6.17 -3.67 4.43
CA ALA A 476 -7.33 -3.30 3.63
C ALA A 476 -8.36 -4.44 3.74
N LEU A 477 -9.50 -4.16 4.37
CA LEU A 477 -10.53 -5.17 4.71
C LEU A 477 -11.83 -5.01 3.92
N TRP A 478 -11.84 -4.15 2.90
CA TRP A 478 -13.07 -3.84 2.17
C TRP A 478 -13.65 -5.07 1.46
N ASP A 479 -12.79 -5.90 0.87
CA ASP A 479 -13.15 -7.10 0.13
C ASP A 479 -13.66 -8.19 1.08
N VAL A 480 -13.00 -8.40 2.21
CA VAL A 480 -13.46 -9.29 3.29
C VAL A 480 -14.83 -8.84 3.79
N ARG A 481 -14.99 -7.56 4.13
CA ARG A 481 -16.27 -7.02 4.64
C ARG A 481 -17.39 -7.20 3.63
N ALA A 482 -17.19 -6.76 2.40
CA ALA A 482 -18.20 -6.84 1.36
C ALA A 482 -18.53 -8.29 0.97
N SER A 483 -17.55 -9.20 1.04
CA SER A 483 -17.78 -10.64 0.88
C SER A 483 -18.65 -11.22 2.00
N LEU A 484 -18.43 -10.82 3.26
CA LEU A 484 -19.26 -11.24 4.40
C LEU A 484 -20.68 -10.66 4.30
N GLU A 485 -20.84 -9.43 3.84
CA GLU A 485 -22.15 -8.81 3.57
C GLU A 485 -22.88 -9.53 2.43
N HIS A 486 -22.17 -9.90 1.35
CA HIS A 486 -22.70 -10.71 0.26
C HIS A 486 -23.14 -12.10 0.74
N LEU A 487 -22.32 -12.79 1.54
CA LEU A 487 -22.69 -14.08 2.15
C LEU A 487 -23.89 -13.95 3.10
N ALA A 488 -23.98 -12.85 3.85
CA ALA A 488 -25.13 -12.55 4.70
C ALA A 488 -26.41 -12.38 3.87
N CYS A 489 -26.32 -11.78 2.68
CA CYS A 489 -27.45 -11.67 1.76
C CYS A 489 -27.91 -13.03 1.22
N ILE A 490 -26.97 -13.96 0.97
CA ILE A 490 -27.24 -15.27 0.37
C ILE A 490 -27.78 -16.30 1.38
N LYS A 491 -27.12 -16.46 2.54
CA LYS A 491 -27.45 -17.49 3.56
C LYS A 491 -28.05 -16.94 4.84
N GLY A 492 -28.17 -15.62 4.96
CA GLY A 492 -28.63 -14.94 6.16
C GLY A 492 -27.50 -14.68 7.18
N LYS A 493 -27.74 -13.70 8.06
CA LYS A 493 -26.78 -13.27 9.10
C LYS A 493 -26.37 -14.40 10.06
N LYS A 494 -27.24 -15.37 10.33
CA LYS A 494 -26.96 -16.53 11.21
C LYS A 494 -25.79 -17.38 10.71
N TYR A 495 -25.66 -17.55 9.40
CA TYR A 495 -24.55 -18.32 8.82
C TYR A 495 -23.22 -17.57 8.97
N VAL A 496 -23.21 -16.27 8.66
CA VAL A 496 -22.03 -15.40 8.82
C VAL A 496 -21.57 -15.37 10.28
N ASN A 497 -22.51 -15.34 11.23
CA ASN A 497 -22.22 -15.47 12.65
C ASN A 497 -21.42 -16.75 12.98
N THR A 498 -21.83 -17.91 12.44
CA THR A 498 -21.12 -19.17 12.65
C THR A 498 -19.73 -19.15 12.03
N VAL A 499 -19.56 -18.61 10.82
CA VAL A 499 -18.24 -18.49 10.16
C VAL A 499 -17.28 -17.63 10.99
N ILE A 500 -17.75 -16.46 11.45
CA ILE A 500 -16.96 -15.55 12.28
C ILE A 500 -16.63 -16.18 13.63
N LEU A 501 -17.56 -16.91 14.25
CA LEU A 501 -17.32 -17.64 15.50
C LEU A 501 -16.24 -18.70 15.35
N ARG A 502 -16.27 -19.52 14.29
CA ARG A 502 -15.23 -20.53 14.03
C ARG A 502 -13.86 -19.91 13.87
N TRP A 503 -13.78 -18.83 13.10
CA TRP A 503 -12.54 -18.10 12.91
C TRP A 503 -11.99 -17.51 14.22
N ILE A 504 -12.82 -16.81 14.99
CA ILE A 504 -12.38 -16.21 16.26
C ILE A 504 -12.01 -17.29 17.30
N SER A 505 -12.68 -18.45 17.24
CA SER A 505 -12.34 -19.61 18.07
C SER A 505 -11.02 -20.25 17.65
N SER A 506 -10.71 -20.32 16.35
CA SER A 506 -9.41 -20.81 15.87
C SER A 506 -8.25 -19.87 16.26
N LEU A 507 -8.53 -18.58 16.45
CA LEU A 507 -7.59 -17.62 17.04
C LEU A 507 -7.43 -17.76 18.56
N GLY A 508 -8.22 -18.62 19.21
CA GLY A 508 -8.17 -18.85 20.66
C GLY A 508 -8.75 -17.70 21.49
N LEU A 509 -9.53 -16.79 20.90
CA LEU A 509 -10.09 -15.62 21.58
C LEU A 509 -11.38 -15.94 22.36
N VAL A 510 -12.05 -17.03 21.99
CA VAL A 510 -13.39 -17.41 22.43
C VAL A 510 -13.45 -18.92 22.57
N TYR A 511 -14.33 -19.41 23.44
CA TYR A 511 -14.72 -20.81 23.49
C TYR A 511 -16.24 -20.94 23.60
N SER A 512 -16.77 -22.08 23.14
CA SER A 512 -18.17 -22.47 23.30
C SER A 512 -18.26 -23.64 24.27
N ASP A 513 -19.18 -23.59 25.23
CA ASP A 513 -19.54 -24.75 26.05
C ASP A 513 -20.32 -25.75 25.17
N ALA A 514 -19.58 -26.60 24.43
CA ALA A 514 -20.14 -27.53 23.46
C ALA A 514 -20.66 -28.81 24.13
N ASN A 515 -21.82 -28.73 24.78
CA ASN A 515 -22.57 -29.93 25.17
C ASN A 515 -23.66 -30.33 24.15
N ASP A 516 -23.94 -29.53 23.11
CA ASP A 516 -25.10 -29.76 22.22
C ASP A 516 -24.81 -29.64 20.70
N GLY A 517 -23.54 -29.73 20.28
CA GLY A 517 -23.16 -29.82 18.85
C GLY A 517 -23.53 -28.62 17.96
N LYS A 518 -24.13 -27.55 18.51
CA LYS A 518 -24.49 -26.31 17.82
C LYS A 518 -23.79 -25.12 18.46
N GLU A 519 -22.69 -24.67 17.84
CA GLU A 519 -22.02 -23.42 18.19
C GLU A 519 -23.01 -22.25 18.05
N THR A 520 -23.54 -21.76 19.18
CA THR A 520 -24.51 -20.66 19.22
C THR A 520 -23.89 -19.49 19.96
N ILE A 521 -24.06 -18.25 19.46
CA ILE A 521 -23.48 -17.04 20.10
C ILE A 521 -23.94 -16.87 21.56
N SER A 522 -25.11 -17.37 21.92
CA SER A 522 -25.62 -17.31 23.30
C SER A 522 -24.78 -18.11 24.31
N SER A 523 -23.99 -19.10 23.87
CA SER A 523 -23.05 -19.86 24.72
C SER A 523 -21.59 -19.39 24.57
N MET A 524 -21.36 -18.31 23.84
CA MET A 524 -20.04 -17.72 23.62
C MET A 524 -19.50 -17.12 24.91
N LYS A 525 -18.31 -17.54 25.34
CA LYS A 525 -17.57 -16.95 26.46
C LYS A 525 -16.24 -16.38 25.99
N THR A 526 -15.92 -15.18 26.46
CA THR A 526 -14.69 -14.47 26.11
C THR A 526 -13.50 -15.06 26.86
N ARG A 527 -12.47 -15.49 26.14
CA ARG A 527 -11.23 -15.97 26.74
C ARG A 527 -10.31 -14.77 26.94
N HIS A 528 -10.39 -14.17 28.13
CA HIS A 528 -9.59 -12.98 28.49
C HIS A 528 -8.10 -13.19 28.27
N GLU A 529 -7.56 -14.36 28.64
CA GLU A 529 -6.17 -14.72 28.38
C GLU A 529 -5.82 -14.76 26.87
N GLY A 530 -6.75 -15.23 26.03
CA GLY A 530 -6.60 -15.23 24.58
C GLY A 530 -6.49 -13.82 24.01
N ILE A 531 -7.33 -12.89 24.49
CA ILE A 531 -7.29 -11.47 24.09
C ILE A 531 -5.96 -10.82 24.50
N VAL A 532 -5.49 -11.05 25.73
CA VAL A 532 -4.23 -10.50 26.25
C VAL A 532 -3.01 -11.03 25.48
N ASN A 533 -3.03 -12.30 25.08
CA ASN A 533 -1.94 -12.96 24.35
C ASN A 533 -1.98 -12.73 22.84
N ALA A 534 -3.10 -12.28 22.28
CA ALA A 534 -3.21 -11.99 20.86
C ALA A 534 -2.40 -10.75 20.45
N SER A 535 -1.91 -10.73 19.21
CA SER A 535 -1.24 -9.55 18.65
C SER A 535 -2.22 -8.40 18.44
N SER A 536 -1.72 -7.16 18.53
CA SER A 536 -2.55 -5.98 18.25
C SER A 536 -3.15 -6.05 16.85
N ARG A 537 -2.40 -6.59 15.88
CA ARG A 537 -2.86 -6.80 14.51
C ARG A 537 -4.10 -7.70 14.45
N ARG A 538 -4.11 -8.85 15.12
CA ARG A 538 -5.27 -9.77 15.14
C ARG A 538 -6.49 -9.10 15.76
N LEU A 539 -6.29 -8.46 16.91
CA LEU A 539 -7.36 -7.74 17.62
C LEU A 539 -7.96 -6.63 16.76
N GLN A 540 -7.14 -5.89 16.02
CA GLN A 540 -7.58 -4.84 15.10
C GLN A 540 -8.42 -5.38 13.94
N ILE A 541 -8.02 -6.50 13.34
CA ILE A 541 -8.78 -7.14 12.25
C ILE A 541 -10.14 -7.60 12.76
N VAL A 542 -10.17 -8.29 13.90
CA VAL A 542 -11.42 -8.75 14.52
C VAL A 542 -12.31 -7.55 14.86
N PHE A 543 -11.77 -6.51 15.50
CA PHE A 543 -12.52 -5.31 15.83
C PHE A 543 -13.09 -4.61 14.59
N ALA A 544 -12.30 -4.49 13.52
CA ALA A 544 -12.74 -3.85 12.27
C ALA A 544 -13.93 -4.59 11.64
N ILE A 545 -13.87 -5.92 11.59
CA ILE A 545 -14.92 -6.77 11.02
C ILE A 545 -16.18 -6.71 11.88
N LEU A 546 -16.05 -6.89 13.20
CA LEU A 546 -17.19 -6.85 14.12
C LEU A 546 -17.89 -5.49 14.08
N LYS A 547 -17.12 -4.40 14.05
CA LYS A 547 -17.67 -3.06 13.99
C LYS A 547 -18.46 -2.82 12.70
N GLY A 548 -17.89 -3.20 11.55
CA GLY A 548 -18.53 -3.01 10.25
C GLY A 548 -19.78 -3.86 10.02
N LEU A 549 -19.85 -5.06 10.60
CA LEU A 549 -20.97 -5.99 10.38
C LEU A 549 -22.10 -5.85 11.41
N PHE A 550 -21.77 -5.59 12.68
CA PHE A 550 -22.74 -5.70 13.78
C PHE A 550 -22.97 -4.40 14.55
N LEU A 551 -22.13 -3.37 14.40
CA LEU A 551 -22.16 -2.19 15.27
C LEU A 551 -22.45 -0.86 14.56
N THR A 552 -22.44 -0.81 13.22
CA THR A 552 -22.76 0.42 12.49
C THR A 552 -24.26 0.51 12.17
N GLU A 553 -25.03 1.23 13.00
CA GLU A 553 -26.38 1.70 12.69
C GLU A 553 -26.46 3.23 12.65
N GLY A 554 -26.22 3.81 11.47
CA GLY A 554 -26.41 5.23 11.18
C GLY A 554 -25.46 5.71 10.09
N HIS A 555 -25.98 6.35 9.04
CA HIS A 555 -25.23 6.84 7.88
C HIS A 555 -24.72 8.28 8.02
N ASP A 556 -24.55 8.78 9.24
CA ASP A 556 -24.06 10.14 9.45
C ASP A 556 -23.05 10.15 10.61
N PRO A 557 -21.77 10.48 10.38
CA PRO A 557 -20.72 10.46 11.39
C PRO A 557 -21.04 11.30 12.64
N LEU A 558 -21.80 12.39 12.49
CA LEU A 558 -22.25 13.22 13.62
C LEU A 558 -23.36 12.53 14.43
N THR A 559 -24.26 11.82 13.74
CA THR A 559 -25.32 11.01 14.38
C THR A 559 -24.74 9.72 14.99
N ILE A 560 -23.71 9.14 14.36
CA ILE A 560 -22.91 8.03 14.89
C ILE A 560 -22.21 8.48 16.18
N MET A 561 -21.60 9.67 16.21
CA MET A 561 -20.95 10.22 17.42
C MET A 561 -21.94 10.50 18.55
N ASP A 562 -23.18 10.93 18.24
CA ASP A 562 -24.24 11.07 19.24
C ASP A 562 -24.74 9.72 19.78
N LYS A 563 -24.79 8.67 18.94
CA LYS A 563 -25.10 7.30 19.37
C LYS A 563 -23.90 6.57 20.03
N LEU A 564 -22.67 6.98 19.72
CA LEU A 564 -21.42 6.51 20.32
C LEU A 564 -21.16 7.13 21.70
N SER A 565 -22.00 8.06 22.16
CA SER A 565 -22.17 8.35 23.58
C SER A 565 -22.75 7.12 24.29
N PHE A 566 -21.88 6.12 24.43
CA PHE A 566 -22.12 4.74 24.82
C PHE A 566 -22.60 4.67 26.27
N ARG A 567 -23.86 5.03 26.52
CA ARG A 567 -24.52 4.72 27.80
C ARG A 567 -26.04 4.68 27.82
N LYS A 568 -26.78 5.13 26.80
CA LYS A 568 -28.26 5.11 26.86
C LYS A 568 -28.94 4.95 25.51
N SER A 569 -29.01 3.73 25.00
CA SER A 569 -30.12 3.33 24.12
C SER A 569 -30.39 1.84 24.30
N TYR A 570 -31.18 1.51 25.32
CA TYR A 570 -31.84 0.22 25.41
C TYR A 570 -33.03 0.23 24.46
N GLU A 571 -32.77 0.01 23.18
CA GLU A 571 -33.80 -0.47 22.27
C GLU A 571 -33.53 -1.94 21.99
N THR A 572 -34.60 -2.69 21.74
CA THR A 572 -34.66 -4.15 21.69
C THR A 572 -33.83 -4.74 20.56
N PHE A 573 -32.53 -4.92 20.79
CA PHE A 573 -31.64 -5.68 19.92
C PHE A 573 -31.86 -7.19 20.07
N GLU A 574 -31.66 -7.94 18.99
CA GLU A 574 -31.61 -9.41 19.07
C GLU A 574 -30.46 -9.85 20.00
N THR A 575 -30.62 -10.97 20.71
CA THR A 575 -29.62 -11.47 21.68
C THR A 575 -28.24 -11.69 21.08
N PHE A 576 -28.17 -11.96 19.76
CA PHE A 576 -26.95 -12.11 18.97
C PHE A 576 -26.12 -10.83 18.90
N ASP A 577 -26.76 -9.67 18.72
CA ASP A 577 -26.07 -8.38 18.56
C ASP A 577 -25.46 -7.91 19.89
N TYR A 578 -26.08 -8.28 21.02
CA TYR A 578 -25.55 -7.98 22.35
C TYR A 578 -24.24 -8.72 22.65
N GLY A 579 -24.15 -10.02 22.28
CA GLY A 579 -22.94 -10.84 22.48
C GLY A 579 -21.73 -10.28 21.72
N TRP A 580 -21.90 -10.00 20.42
CA TRP A 580 -20.85 -9.39 19.60
C TRP A 580 -20.44 -8.01 20.09
N ARG A 581 -21.40 -7.20 20.53
CA ARG A 581 -21.12 -5.87 21.09
C ARG A 581 -20.29 -5.94 22.37
N SER A 582 -20.62 -6.85 23.29
CA SER A 582 -19.83 -7.05 24.50
C SER A 582 -18.39 -7.46 24.16
N PHE A 583 -18.22 -8.44 23.27
CA PHE A 583 -16.90 -8.91 22.88
C PHE A 583 -16.06 -7.84 22.15
N ALA A 584 -16.67 -7.05 21.27
CA ALA A 584 -16.00 -5.94 20.61
C ALA A 584 -15.54 -4.86 21.61
N LEU A 585 -16.31 -4.61 22.67
CA LEU A 585 -15.91 -3.69 23.75
C LEU A 585 -14.71 -4.21 24.55
N ASP A 586 -14.63 -5.53 24.79
CA ASP A 586 -13.48 -6.14 25.46
C ASP A 586 -12.20 -6.00 24.62
N ILE A 587 -12.30 -6.22 23.30
CA ILE A 587 -11.18 -6.00 22.38
C ILE A 587 -10.79 -4.51 22.31
N GLU A 588 -11.76 -3.62 22.26
CA GLU A 588 -11.49 -2.18 22.25
C GLU A 588 -10.78 -1.74 23.54
N HIS A 589 -11.24 -2.25 24.69
CA HIS A 589 -10.62 -1.98 25.97
C HIS A 589 -9.17 -2.48 26.01
N GLU A 590 -8.90 -3.70 25.53
CA GLU A 590 -7.55 -4.26 25.41
C GLU A 590 -6.64 -3.36 24.56
N LEU A 591 -7.07 -2.98 23.35
CA LEU A 591 -6.29 -2.13 22.45
C LEU A 591 -6.04 -0.75 23.07
N ARG A 592 -7.03 -0.20 23.79
CA ARG A 592 -6.90 1.08 24.50
C ARG A 592 -5.92 0.98 25.67
N GLU A 593 -5.99 -0.09 26.45
CA GLU A 593 -5.07 -0.34 27.55
C GLU A 593 -3.62 -0.48 27.05
N ARG A 594 -3.39 -1.21 25.94
CA ARG A 594 -2.06 -1.31 25.31
C ARG A 594 -1.52 0.04 24.85
N LEU A 595 -2.37 0.89 24.26
CA LEU A 595 -1.97 2.21 23.78
C LEU A 595 -1.56 3.12 24.94
N VAL A 596 -2.34 3.08 26.03
CA VAL A 596 -2.04 3.83 27.25
C VAL A 596 -0.76 3.31 27.89
N HIS A 597 -0.64 2.00 28.06
CA HIS A 597 0.54 1.36 28.62
C HIS A 597 1.80 1.73 27.84
N LEU A 598 1.79 1.59 26.51
CA LEU A 598 2.89 1.99 25.64
C LEU A 598 3.27 3.47 25.86
N SER A 599 2.28 4.37 25.90
CA SER A 599 2.52 5.81 26.07
C SER A 599 3.16 6.12 27.42
N ILE A 600 2.72 5.47 28.50
CA ILE A 600 3.28 5.63 29.85
C ILE A 600 4.70 5.05 29.90
N SER A 601 4.90 3.83 29.41
CA SER A 601 6.19 3.14 29.43
C SER A 601 7.26 3.90 28.66
N LEU A 602 6.94 4.44 27.48
CA LEU A 602 7.85 5.28 26.69
C LEU A 602 8.33 6.51 27.49
N VAL A 603 7.42 7.16 28.21
CA VAL A 603 7.76 8.34 29.03
C VAL A 603 8.60 7.95 30.22
N LEU A 604 8.23 6.88 30.94
CA LEU A 604 9.01 6.39 32.09
C LEU A 604 10.42 5.95 31.68
N LEU A 605 10.61 5.38 30.50
CA LEU A 605 11.93 5.06 29.95
C LEU A 605 12.78 6.31 29.75
N VAL A 606 12.21 7.36 29.14
CA VAL A 606 12.90 8.65 28.93
C VAL A 606 13.36 9.27 30.25
N PHE A 607 12.56 9.16 31.31
CA PHE A 607 12.93 9.65 32.65
C PHE A 607 13.98 8.78 33.35
N LYS A 608 13.96 7.45 33.16
CA LYS A 608 14.97 6.53 33.72
C LYS A 608 16.36 6.76 33.14
N ASP A 609 16.46 7.07 31.85
CA ASP A 609 17.74 7.26 31.17
C ASP A 609 18.42 8.62 31.46
N GLY A 610 17.86 9.46 32.32
CA GLY A 610 18.45 10.76 32.70
C GLY A 610 18.46 11.83 31.59
N ASN A 611 17.91 11.53 30.40
CA ASN A 611 17.87 12.43 29.25
C ASN A 611 16.80 13.55 29.36
N ALA A 612 16.19 13.74 30.52
CA ALA A 612 15.09 14.69 30.75
C ALA A 612 15.41 16.14 30.36
N SER A 613 16.69 16.56 30.38
CA SER A 613 17.12 17.92 30.00
C SER A 613 17.36 18.12 28.49
N THR A 614 17.40 17.05 27.69
CA THR A 614 17.60 17.10 26.21
C THR A 614 16.33 16.82 25.41
N VAL A 615 15.25 16.41 26.08
CA VAL A 615 13.96 16.15 25.44
C VAL A 615 13.23 17.48 25.34
N ASP A 616 13.59 18.23 24.31
CA ASP A 616 12.88 19.42 23.85
C ASP A 616 11.36 19.14 23.89
N GLY A 617 10.54 20.10 24.30
CA GLY A 617 9.09 19.95 24.56
C GLY A 617 8.22 19.47 23.38
N LYS A 618 8.84 19.03 22.28
CA LYS A 618 8.26 18.34 21.12
C LYS A 618 7.86 16.89 21.38
N TYR A 619 8.48 16.18 22.32
CA TYR A 619 8.36 14.71 22.38
C TYR A 619 7.39 14.17 23.44
N VAL A 620 7.16 14.89 24.55
CA VAL A 620 6.26 14.44 25.63
C VAL A 620 5.10 15.42 25.79
N ASP A 621 3.90 14.95 25.51
CA ASP A 621 2.67 15.72 25.69
C ASP A 621 2.07 15.42 27.07
N TYR A 622 2.49 16.18 28.08
CA TYR A 622 2.03 16.00 29.46
C TYR A 622 0.51 16.11 29.61
N SER A 623 -0.14 16.95 28.80
CA SER A 623 -1.61 17.08 28.81
C SER A 623 -2.32 15.83 28.30
N ALA A 624 -1.79 15.19 27.25
CA ALA A 624 -2.30 13.91 26.77
C ALA A 624 -2.16 12.80 27.82
N LEU A 625 -1.00 12.74 28.49
CA LEU A 625 -0.76 11.76 29.55
C LEU A 625 -1.71 11.93 30.74
N MET A 626 -2.07 13.17 31.09
CA MET A 626 -3.09 13.42 32.10
C MET A 626 -4.47 12.88 31.71
N CYS A 627 -4.89 13.04 30.45
CA CYS A 627 -6.13 12.43 29.95
C CYS A 627 -6.08 10.90 30.04
N MET A 628 -4.94 10.28 29.75
CA MET A 628 -4.75 8.84 29.90
C MET A 628 -4.80 8.38 31.37
N LEU A 629 -4.21 9.13 32.30
CA LEU A 629 -4.34 8.86 33.74
C LEU A 629 -5.79 8.97 34.22
N GLN A 630 -6.54 9.96 33.73
CA GLN A 630 -7.97 10.09 34.03
C GLN A 630 -8.77 8.88 33.50
N TRP A 631 -8.44 8.41 32.30
CA TRP A 631 -9.04 7.18 31.76
C TRP A 631 -8.75 5.95 32.63
N ILE A 632 -7.50 5.78 33.10
CA ILE A 632 -7.13 4.69 34.02
C ILE A 632 -7.93 4.79 35.32
N THR A 633 -8.06 6.01 35.87
CA THR A 633 -8.79 6.26 37.12
C THR A 633 -10.26 5.86 37.02
N ILE A 634 -10.90 6.17 35.89
CA ILE A 634 -12.30 5.79 35.60
C ILE A 634 -12.44 4.27 35.42
N ASN A 635 -11.42 3.60 34.88
CA ASN A 635 -11.46 2.16 34.53
C ASN A 635 -10.61 1.28 35.48
N SER A 636 -10.33 1.76 36.69
CA SER A 636 -9.39 1.13 37.62
C SER A 636 -9.69 -0.33 37.95
N SER A 637 -10.95 -0.76 37.87
CA SER A 637 -11.36 -2.16 38.09
C SER A 637 -11.07 -3.11 36.92
N LYS A 638 -10.85 -2.58 35.71
CA LYS A 638 -10.65 -3.37 34.48
C LYS A 638 -9.20 -3.32 33.94
N VAL A 639 -8.43 -2.32 34.35
CA VAL A 639 -7.05 -2.13 33.93
C VAL A 639 -6.11 -3.10 34.66
N SER A 640 -5.06 -3.59 34.00
CA SER A 640 -4.08 -4.48 34.62
C SER A 640 -3.27 -3.81 35.74
N LYS A 641 -2.83 -4.64 36.68
CA LYS A 641 -2.02 -4.20 37.84
C LYS A 641 -0.74 -3.48 37.43
N GLN A 642 -0.09 -3.94 36.35
CA GLN A 642 1.14 -3.32 35.85
C GLN A 642 0.90 -1.87 35.42
N VAL A 643 -0.13 -1.64 34.59
CA VAL A 643 -0.49 -0.30 34.12
C VAL A 643 -0.89 0.61 35.29
N LEU A 644 -1.55 0.07 36.33
CA LEU A 644 -1.83 0.83 37.56
C LEU A 644 -0.54 1.25 38.29
N CYS A 645 0.45 0.37 38.41
CA CYS A 645 1.75 0.69 39.02
C CYS A 645 2.51 1.78 38.22
N ASP A 646 2.54 1.66 36.90
CA ASP A 646 3.20 2.64 36.03
C ASP A 646 2.48 3.99 36.04
N ALA A 647 1.13 3.97 36.09
CA ALA A 647 0.31 5.16 36.25
C ALA A 647 0.56 5.89 37.58
N HIS A 648 0.76 5.15 38.68
CA HIS A 648 1.13 5.75 39.96
C HIS A 648 2.46 6.49 39.90
N SER A 649 3.45 5.92 39.21
CA SER A 649 4.76 6.55 39.00
C SER A 649 4.62 7.81 38.14
N LEU A 650 3.85 7.72 37.06
CA LEU A 650 3.58 8.86 36.17
C LEU A 650 2.81 9.99 36.87
N ALA A 651 1.85 9.68 37.73
CA ALA A 651 1.08 10.68 38.47
C ALA A 651 1.95 11.57 39.37
N GLN A 652 3.10 11.07 39.85
CA GLN A 652 4.06 11.88 40.59
C GLN A 652 4.78 12.89 39.70
N ILE A 653 5.06 12.51 38.45
CA ILE A 653 5.72 13.35 37.44
C ILE A 653 4.78 14.47 36.96
N LEU A 654 3.49 14.17 36.78
CA LEU A 654 2.52 15.10 36.21
C LEU A 654 1.84 16.05 37.22
N ARG A 655 2.39 16.18 38.43
CA ARG A 655 1.82 17.08 39.45
C ARG A 655 1.82 18.53 38.93
N GLY A 656 0.64 19.15 38.92
CA GLY A 656 0.47 20.56 38.53
C GLY A 656 0.14 20.79 37.05
N VAL A 657 -0.05 19.74 36.24
CA VAL A 657 -0.52 19.88 34.86
C VAL A 657 -2.00 20.27 34.85
N GLU A 658 -2.34 21.36 34.14
CA GLU A 658 -3.70 21.88 34.08
C GLU A 658 -4.66 21.02 33.25
N LEU A 659 -5.95 21.11 33.60
CA LEU A 659 -7.05 20.47 32.88
C LEU A 659 -7.28 21.16 31.53
N GLU A 660 -7.82 20.39 30.57
CA GLU A 660 -8.12 20.89 29.23
C GLU A 660 -9.20 21.99 29.24
N SER A 661 -9.06 22.94 28.31
CA SER A 661 -10.03 24.01 28.07
C SER A 661 -10.63 23.91 26.67
N CYS A 662 -11.84 24.44 26.54
CA CYS A 662 -12.59 24.48 25.29
C CYS A 662 -11.90 25.43 24.30
N THR A 663 -11.65 24.95 23.08
CA THR A 663 -11.06 25.76 22.00
C THR A 663 -11.98 26.86 21.49
N ILE A 664 -13.28 26.81 21.81
CA ILE A 664 -14.30 27.76 21.35
C ILE A 664 -14.59 28.83 22.43
N CYS A 665 -14.85 28.43 23.68
CA CYS A 665 -15.27 29.35 24.74
C CYS A 665 -14.31 29.43 25.94
N ALA A 666 -13.15 28.76 25.88
CA ALA A 666 -12.14 28.69 26.95
C ALA A 666 -12.63 28.10 28.31
N ALA A 667 -13.88 27.65 28.41
CA ALA A 667 -14.39 26.96 29.59
C ALA A 667 -13.67 25.63 29.83
N LYS A 668 -13.61 25.18 31.09
CA LYS A 668 -13.01 23.89 31.44
C LYS A 668 -13.76 22.73 30.79
N VAL A 669 -13.03 21.67 30.46
CA VAL A 669 -13.58 20.43 29.90
C VAL A 669 -13.17 19.26 30.80
N SER A 670 -14.14 18.67 31.49
CA SER A 670 -13.90 17.47 32.28
C SER A 670 -13.71 16.24 31.38
N PHE A 671 -12.88 15.29 31.83
CA PHE A 671 -12.66 14.04 31.11
C PHE A 671 -13.76 13.04 31.44
N MET A 672 -14.73 12.89 30.53
CA MET A 672 -15.85 11.95 30.67
C MET A 672 -15.82 10.81 29.66
N SER A 673 -15.29 11.07 28.46
CA SER A 673 -15.22 10.12 27.36
C SER A 673 -13.87 10.27 26.65
N THR A 674 -13.43 9.20 26.01
CA THR A 674 -12.21 9.14 25.19
C THR A 674 -12.43 9.60 23.75
N GLU A 675 -13.69 9.77 23.33
CA GLU A 675 -14.06 10.17 21.97
C GLU A 675 -14.50 11.63 21.90
N MET A 676 -15.15 12.13 22.95
CA MET A 676 -15.74 13.47 22.99
C MET A 676 -15.50 14.14 24.33
N GLY A 677 -15.31 15.46 24.31
CA GLY A 677 -15.40 16.34 25.45
C GLY A 677 -16.59 17.28 25.33
N ILE A 678 -17.21 17.61 26.46
CA ILE A 678 -18.27 18.62 26.56
C ILE A 678 -17.76 19.70 27.51
N CYS A 679 -17.79 20.96 27.08
CA CYS A 679 -17.33 22.06 27.93
C CYS A 679 -18.38 22.51 28.94
N ASP A 680 -17.93 22.99 30.09
CA ASP A 680 -18.76 23.52 31.18
C ASP A 680 -19.21 24.98 30.94
N GLY A 681 -19.18 25.45 29.68
CA GLY A 681 -19.60 26.79 29.29
C GLY A 681 -21.12 26.98 29.32
N THR A 682 -21.57 28.24 29.18
CA THR A 682 -23.01 28.60 29.14
C THR A 682 -23.79 27.84 28.06
N HIS A 683 -23.14 27.58 26.92
CA HIS A 683 -23.59 26.66 25.90
C HIS A 683 -22.58 25.51 25.77
N PRO A 684 -22.99 24.25 25.97
CA PRO A 684 -22.08 23.10 25.92
C PRO A 684 -21.65 22.82 24.48
N HIS A 685 -20.39 23.07 24.18
CA HIS A 685 -19.76 22.69 22.91
C HIS A 685 -19.31 21.22 22.96
N LYS A 686 -19.64 20.46 21.91
CA LYS A 686 -19.15 19.09 21.69
C LYS A 686 -17.85 19.15 20.92
N LEU A 687 -16.77 18.63 21.50
CA LEU A 687 -15.43 18.67 20.94
C LEU A 687 -14.88 17.26 20.74
N PRO A 688 -14.35 16.91 19.55
CA PRO A 688 -13.76 15.60 19.33
C PRO A 688 -12.44 15.44 20.08
N ARG A 689 -12.19 14.24 20.58
CA ARG A 689 -10.92 13.83 21.19
C ARG A 689 -10.11 13.00 20.21
N CYS A 690 -8.79 13.14 20.30
CA CYS A 690 -7.85 12.34 19.55
C CYS A 690 -7.83 10.91 20.09
N SER A 691 -8.14 9.95 19.24
CA SER A 691 -8.10 8.51 19.56
C SER A 691 -6.74 7.99 20.03
N VAL A 692 -5.64 8.69 19.71
CA VAL A 692 -4.28 8.31 20.09
C VAL A 692 -3.88 8.90 21.43
N THR A 693 -4.21 10.17 21.69
CA THR A 693 -3.74 10.92 22.87
C THR A 693 -4.81 11.16 23.92
N PHE A 694 -6.07 10.89 23.59
CA PHE A 694 -7.30 11.26 24.30
C PHE A 694 -7.53 12.75 24.51
N LYS A 695 -6.58 13.62 24.14
CA LYS A 695 -6.69 15.07 24.21
C LYS A 695 -7.76 15.60 23.23
N LEU A 696 -8.40 16.71 23.56
CA LEU A 696 -9.21 17.49 22.62
C LEU A 696 -8.40 17.79 21.36
N CYS A 697 -9.01 17.54 20.21
CA CYS A 697 -8.42 17.90 18.93
C CYS A 697 -8.28 19.43 18.84
N PRO A 698 -7.12 19.96 18.42
CA PRO A 698 -6.95 21.39 18.17
C PRO A 698 -7.90 21.87 17.03
N PRO A 699 -8.04 23.17 16.78
CA PRO A 699 -8.67 23.63 15.54
C PRO A 699 -7.79 23.26 14.33
N GLY A 700 -8.41 22.75 13.24
CA GLY A 700 -7.70 22.39 12.00
C GLY A 700 -8.14 21.07 11.37
N SER A 701 -7.36 20.56 10.41
CA SER A 701 -7.59 19.26 9.77
C SER A 701 -7.02 18.12 10.62
N HIS A 702 -7.83 17.08 10.78
CA HIS A 702 -7.49 15.92 11.60
C HIS A 702 -7.60 14.63 10.81
N TRP A 703 -6.83 13.63 11.23
CA TRP A 703 -6.95 12.28 10.72
C TRP A 703 -8.29 11.71 11.18
N PHE A 704 -8.97 11.02 10.27
CA PHE A 704 -10.25 10.40 10.52
C PHE A 704 -10.23 8.95 10.05
N CYS A 705 -10.74 8.07 10.91
CA CYS A 705 -10.92 6.67 10.57
C CYS A 705 -12.35 6.40 10.14
N TYR A 706 -12.55 6.06 8.87
CA TYR A 706 -13.87 5.68 8.32
C TYR A 706 -14.45 4.40 8.90
N CYS A 707 -13.60 3.46 9.32
CA CYS A 707 -14.06 2.23 9.94
C CYS A 707 -14.53 2.46 11.39
N CYS A 708 -13.83 3.32 12.14
CA CYS A 708 -14.12 3.54 13.56
C CYS A 708 -14.96 4.78 13.84
N ALA A 709 -15.12 5.69 12.88
CA ALA A 709 -15.65 7.04 13.04
C ALA A 709 -14.92 7.83 14.15
N ARG A 710 -13.59 7.78 14.15
CA ARG A 710 -12.74 8.41 15.19
C ARG A 710 -11.75 9.40 14.61
N TRP A 711 -11.51 10.46 15.36
CA TRP A 711 -10.55 11.51 15.02
C TRP A 711 -9.19 11.23 15.65
N ALA A 712 -8.12 11.73 15.03
CA ALA A 712 -6.78 11.76 15.61
C ALA A 712 -6.03 13.03 15.18
N SER A 713 -5.47 13.74 16.15
CA SER A 713 -4.56 14.87 15.91
C SER A 713 -3.09 14.44 15.82
N LYS A 714 -2.73 13.30 16.41
CA LYS A 714 -1.41 12.68 16.35
C LYS A 714 -1.48 11.28 15.75
N GLN A 715 -0.34 10.81 15.25
CA GLN A 715 -0.18 9.49 14.65
C GLN A 715 0.20 8.46 15.70
N THR A 716 -0.13 7.20 15.44
CA THR A 716 0.13 6.10 16.38
C THR A 716 1.56 5.58 16.16
N PRO A 717 2.35 5.34 17.22
CA PRO A 717 3.66 4.70 17.10
C PRO A 717 3.54 3.31 16.46
N ARG A 718 4.43 3.00 15.52
CA ARG A 718 4.39 1.75 14.74
C ARG A 718 4.48 0.49 15.62
N ILE A 719 5.26 0.54 16.69
CA ILE A 719 5.41 -0.57 17.65
C ILE A 719 4.07 -1.06 18.22
N PHE A 720 3.07 -0.17 18.30
CA PHE A 720 1.73 -0.51 18.73
C PHE A 720 1.05 -1.52 17.77
N PHE A 721 1.25 -1.38 16.46
CA PHE A 721 0.70 -2.28 15.44
C PHE A 721 1.44 -3.61 15.36
N THR A 722 2.73 -3.62 15.71
CA THR A 722 3.58 -4.83 15.66
C THR A 722 3.63 -5.60 16.98
N CYS A 723 3.01 -5.06 18.03
CA CYS A 723 2.93 -5.65 19.36
C CYS A 723 2.33 -7.07 19.31
N SER A 724 3.13 -8.06 19.71
CA SER A 724 2.77 -9.49 19.65
C SER A 724 1.80 -9.91 20.74
N SER A 725 1.86 -9.27 21.91
CA SER A 725 0.94 -9.46 23.04
C SER A 725 1.07 -8.29 24.00
N ARG A 726 0.12 -8.14 24.94
CA ARG A 726 0.22 -7.11 25.99
C ARG A 726 1.55 -7.18 26.77
N HIS A 727 2.03 -8.39 27.05
CA HIS A 727 3.25 -8.63 27.81
C HIS A 727 4.52 -8.13 27.12
N SER A 728 4.50 -8.03 25.78
CA SER A 728 5.64 -7.49 25.02
C SER A 728 5.97 -6.03 25.38
N LEU A 729 4.98 -5.26 25.86
CA LEU A 729 5.16 -3.86 26.26
C LEU A 729 5.92 -3.69 27.59
N ASN A 730 6.12 -4.76 28.35
CA ASN A 730 6.88 -4.71 29.61
C ASN A 730 8.39 -4.62 29.38
N ASN A 731 8.87 -5.08 28.22
CA ASN A 731 10.29 -5.25 27.91
C ASN A 731 10.74 -4.28 26.79
N LEU A 732 10.24 -3.05 26.81
CA LEU A 732 10.60 -2.03 25.82
C LEU A 732 12.02 -1.52 26.08
N ASP A 733 12.84 -1.46 25.03
CA ASP A 733 14.20 -0.94 25.08
C ASP A 733 14.27 0.54 24.68
N SER A 734 15.25 1.28 25.22
CA SER A 734 15.46 2.69 24.85
C SER A 734 15.87 2.89 23.39
N SER A 735 16.35 1.84 22.72
CA SER A 735 16.63 1.86 21.27
C SER A 735 15.35 1.92 20.41
N GLU A 736 14.20 1.52 20.96
CA GLU A 736 12.89 1.57 20.29
C GLU A 736 12.22 2.95 20.35
N LEU A 737 12.88 3.95 20.97
CA LEU A 737 12.43 5.34 21.05
C LEU A 737 12.45 6.10 19.71
N ILE A 738 12.99 5.50 18.64
CA ILE A 738 12.92 6.06 17.29
C ILE A 738 11.50 5.83 16.77
N GLN A 739 10.62 6.81 17.02
CA GLN A 739 9.19 6.69 16.73
C GLN A 739 8.92 6.76 15.23
N ASP A 740 9.07 5.64 14.54
CA ASP A 740 8.31 5.36 13.32
C ASP A 740 6.83 5.52 13.65
N VAL A 741 6.15 6.45 12.99
CA VAL A 741 4.70 6.66 13.15
C VAL A 741 3.94 6.14 11.95
N GLU A 742 2.74 5.63 12.19
CA GLU A 742 1.82 5.20 11.14
C GLU A 742 0.53 6.05 11.18
N PRO A 743 0.06 6.56 10.01
CA PRO A 743 -1.24 7.22 9.87
C PRO A 743 -2.41 6.23 9.94
N ALA A 744 -2.36 5.24 10.83
CA ALA A 744 -3.39 4.21 10.99
C ALA A 744 -4.14 4.35 12.32
N CYS A 745 -5.41 3.94 12.31
CA CYS A 745 -6.25 3.97 13.49
C CYS A 745 -5.76 2.93 14.51
N PRO A 746 -5.56 3.27 15.79
CA PRO A 746 -5.10 2.31 16.80
C PRO A 746 -6.10 1.16 17.02
N TYR A 747 -7.37 1.34 16.70
CA TYR A 747 -8.41 0.35 17.01
C TYR A 747 -8.69 -0.64 15.89
N CYS A 748 -8.64 -0.22 14.63
CA CYS A 748 -8.90 -1.10 13.49
C CYS A 748 -7.69 -1.30 12.59
N GLY A 749 -6.57 -0.62 12.82
CA GLY A 749 -5.35 -0.75 12.00
C GLY A 749 -5.45 -0.21 10.57
N ILE A 750 -6.62 0.30 10.15
CA ILE A 750 -6.86 0.86 8.82
C ILE A 750 -6.28 2.28 8.75
N LEU A 751 -5.73 2.63 7.58
CA LEU A 751 -5.23 3.98 7.29
C LEU A 751 -6.32 5.03 7.55
N MET A 752 -5.98 6.03 8.35
CA MET A 752 -6.78 7.22 8.55
C MET A 752 -6.55 8.20 7.40
N GLN A 753 -7.59 8.91 7.04
CA GLN A 753 -7.58 9.88 5.95
C GLN A 753 -8.14 11.21 6.44
N ARG A 754 -8.15 12.23 5.59
CA ARG A 754 -8.94 13.43 5.88
C ARG A 754 -10.41 13.02 5.96
N TYR A 755 -11.16 13.62 6.88
CA TYR A 755 -12.60 13.45 6.89
C TYR A 755 -13.21 14.10 5.65
N PHE A 756 -14.05 13.34 4.97
CA PHE A 756 -14.90 13.65 3.83
C PHE A 756 -16.34 13.34 4.24
N PRO A 757 -17.27 14.31 4.20
CA PRO A 757 -18.68 14.05 4.43
C PRO A 757 -19.25 13.08 3.39
N ASP A 758 -20.15 12.19 3.79
CA ASP A 758 -20.74 11.17 2.89
C ASP A 758 -21.48 11.78 1.68
N SER A 759 -21.90 13.04 1.76
CA SER A 759 -22.47 13.78 0.63
C SER A 759 -21.50 13.97 -0.54
N PHE A 760 -20.20 13.97 -0.29
CA PHE A 760 -19.14 14.09 -1.30
C PHE A 760 -18.61 12.73 -1.79
N LEU A 761 -18.78 11.67 -0.99
CA LEU A 761 -18.46 10.29 -1.40
C LEU A 761 -19.57 9.64 -2.24
N ARG A 762 -20.76 10.26 -2.28
CA ARG A 762 -21.72 10.03 -3.37
C ARG A 762 -21.14 10.63 -4.66
N LEU A 763 -20.21 9.90 -5.27
CA LEU A 763 -20.37 9.65 -6.69
C LEU A 763 -21.74 8.98 -6.83
N SER A 764 -22.80 9.79 -6.90
CA SER A 764 -23.81 9.49 -7.90
C SER A 764 -23.03 9.42 -9.20
N LEU A 765 -22.63 8.20 -9.56
CA LEU A 765 -22.47 7.81 -10.95
C LEU A 765 -23.79 8.24 -11.61
N VAL A 766 -23.78 9.47 -12.13
CA VAL A 766 -24.77 9.98 -13.07
C VAL A 766 -24.45 9.35 -14.41
#